data_AF-A0A162LPM3-F1
#
_entry.id   AF-A0A162LPM3-F1
#
_cell.length_a   1.000
_cell.length_b   1.000
_cell.length_c   1.000
_cell.angle_alpha   90.00
_cell.angle_beta   90.00
_cell.angle_gamma   90.00
#
_symmetry.space_group_name_H-M   'P 1'
#
loop_
_entity.id
_entity.type
_entity.pdbx_description
1 polymer ?
#
loop_
_entity_poly.entity_id
_entity_poly.type
_entity_poly.pdbx_seq_one_letter_code
_entity_poly.pdbx_strand_id
1 'polypeptide(L)'
;MLLNLRGERVYIGEAAAISFLQFVRDTVAAQIGPSQFSHNDQSENMLENEPAINGSNAPTPGLIELDEEQRNSLIQVFYAATGGFLDLFSPEELEQLSSVPRQERSENLPRHIEAVASVAIAIGAQVKSPLESQQISQAYFRHAQRKAFSGMLEDPNINIVRAFLLMAYYMLGSCRRNSAFMYLGIASRAAVSLGLHSKDSYQDMNSAHRKSRLKIWMSLCTLDMTVSSLLGRPAATSGLRTELDESHIGTLANHEDEDLSALFAVYGILSITTDVVEVLYRKKVPSVALIERSFARIEDWSRSIPKSMRSRPTPTVYGTPDRQDVYRLHISCLYYFAVTLVSRPILISQLTSQSNASATTLSPLASACLDAAVFLVQTCTEAKRSGTFFGSLCIMKALVFAAGLILGFDMFAKRELDFEIENAFSGAKEILDFIAEQSAQAAHYAEILALLSTAIAEQRRKTASKGRSKLVSRLFPACGDDALGRGDGDAQFRPSEAAGQVVGDRLPPDGTGHWLLGQPQTLSSEMDGDFIASQRKGVASLLRNLISKPPSIPQAESTIHTKNTSNMGSNTPSTWRPLDVGVVGGGIGGMSVGIALRRAGHRVTIYEKHDFAGEVGASVSCAANGTRWLHAWGVDVAKGDPVVLRKLINRDWKTGEPVSVYDLDDYEERWGYVYNMFHRQYMHTMLKDCAMQEEGEGTPVELIVNHQCESIDLDSGTITFKNGTTARHDLVVGADGIGSAVRGQLGIHPAKRPSESSCLHANVRTEDAVRLGLVDYSQHAALEYWGGQEGKWDKIVLSPCNGGRLLSYYCFFPRAVGDYSTQQWGAESRPVEELLAPYPQLDAQVKAHLAIGTEIQPWRLWVHDPYPHIQKGRVCLLGDAGHPMMPHQSQGACMAIEDAAALGIIFDKQHFAGDIAEALALYQDVRLPRVTRVQAAAAKAAYNINERIGFSTNKDCGTYKVEDEKKKLTVEEMNSYDMYKDIDEMLARRRGTVFGEKFSRGLPLGLKLPNGVVVGEDVQI
;
A
#
# COMPACT_ATOMS: atom_id res chain seq x y z
N MET A 1 4.65 6.46 6.22
CA MET A 1 3.96 7.77 6.28
C MET A 1 4.94 8.74 6.92
N LEU A 2 4.97 10.01 6.49
CA LEU A 2 5.66 11.10 7.21
C LEU A 2 4.67 12.21 7.54
N LEU A 3 4.93 12.99 8.59
CA LEU A 3 4.09 14.11 9.00
C LEU A 3 4.34 15.32 8.07
N ASN A 4 3.31 15.94 7.52
CA ASN A 4 3.48 17.26 6.89
C ASN A 4 3.74 18.32 7.97
N LEU A 5 4.01 19.57 7.56
CA LEU A 5 4.21 20.70 8.48
C LEU A 5 3.00 20.98 9.42
N ARG A 6 1.83 20.42 9.12
CA ARG A 6 0.60 20.54 9.92
C ARG A 6 0.39 19.35 10.86
N GLY A 7 1.34 18.41 10.93
CA GLY A 7 1.26 17.21 11.77
C GLY A 7 0.34 16.12 11.20
N GLU A 8 -0.08 16.21 9.94
CA GLU A 8 -0.92 15.19 9.31
C GLU A 8 -0.05 14.12 8.64
N ARG A 9 -0.47 12.85 8.77
CA ARG A 9 0.26 11.73 8.16
C ARG A 9 0.05 11.72 6.65
N VAL A 10 1.15 11.80 5.90
CA VAL A 10 1.19 11.78 4.45
C VAL A 10 1.81 10.48 3.95
N TYR A 11 1.18 9.89 2.93
CA TYR A 11 1.65 8.66 2.30
C TYR A 11 2.92 8.88 1.47
N ILE A 12 3.89 8.00 1.73
CA ILE A 12 5.15 7.86 0.99
C ILE A 12 5.30 6.37 0.68
N GLY A 13 5.45 6.03 -0.61
CA GLY A 13 5.56 4.64 -1.04
C GLY A 13 6.95 4.04 -0.81
N GLU A 14 7.03 2.71 -0.75
CA GLU A 14 8.24 1.95 -0.41
C GLU A 14 9.43 2.16 -1.38
N ALA A 15 9.18 2.56 -2.64
CA ALA A 15 10.24 2.81 -3.61
C ALA A 15 11.00 4.14 -3.41
N ALA A 16 10.41 5.08 -2.66
CA ALA A 16 10.97 6.42 -2.44
C ALA A 16 12.32 6.34 -1.70
N ALA A 17 13.25 7.26 -2.00
CA ALA A 17 14.53 7.36 -1.31
C ALA A 17 14.38 7.51 0.21
N ILE A 18 13.28 8.11 0.67
CA ILE A 18 12.92 8.28 2.07
C ILE A 18 12.58 6.93 2.74
N SER A 19 11.92 6.01 2.04
CA SER A 19 11.62 4.67 2.55
C SER A 19 12.89 3.85 2.70
N PHE A 20 13.83 3.98 1.75
CA PHE A 20 15.16 3.39 1.86
C PHE A 20 15.99 4.02 2.99
N LEU A 21 15.91 5.35 3.19
CA LEU A 21 16.54 6.02 4.33
C LEU A 21 16.09 5.40 5.67
N GLN A 22 14.80 5.11 5.83
CA GLN A 22 14.31 4.49 7.07
C GLN A 22 14.94 3.11 7.29
N PHE A 23 14.98 2.29 6.24
CA PHE A 23 15.67 0.99 6.30
C PHE A 23 17.16 1.13 6.69
N VAL A 24 17.87 2.13 6.15
CA VAL A 24 19.28 2.40 6.51
C VAL A 24 19.38 2.85 7.97
N ARG A 25 18.48 3.72 8.46
CA ARG A 25 18.43 4.15 9.88
C ARG A 25 18.22 2.98 10.83
N ASP A 26 17.28 2.10 10.52
CA ASP A 26 16.98 0.90 11.31
C ASP A 26 18.20 -0.03 11.36
N THR A 27 18.88 -0.21 10.21
CA THR A 27 20.10 -1.02 10.13
C THR A 27 21.26 -0.41 10.94
N VAL A 28 21.43 0.91 10.88
CA VAL A 28 22.45 1.62 11.67
C VAL A 28 22.15 1.48 13.17
N ALA A 29 20.89 1.69 13.58
CA ALA A 29 20.46 1.52 14.98
C ALA A 29 20.73 0.11 15.50
N ALA A 30 20.43 -0.91 14.70
CA ALA A 30 20.64 -2.30 15.08
C ALA A 30 22.13 -2.66 15.28
N GLN A 31 23.04 -2.05 14.51
CA GLN A 31 24.46 -2.44 14.53
C GLN A 31 25.32 -1.61 15.50
N ILE A 32 25.10 -0.30 15.60
CA ILE A 32 25.92 0.59 16.44
C ILE A 32 25.15 1.22 17.60
N GLY A 33 23.84 0.96 17.73
CA GLY A 33 22.97 1.61 18.71
C GLY A 33 22.37 2.93 18.22
N PRO A 34 21.59 3.62 19.06
CA PRO A 34 21.00 4.92 18.70
C PRO A 34 22.10 5.96 18.44
N SER A 35 21.97 6.70 17.34
CA SER A 35 22.87 7.78 16.91
C SER A 35 22.06 8.94 16.36
N GLN A 36 22.67 10.11 16.19
CA GLN A 36 21.98 11.26 15.57
C GLN A 36 21.48 10.99 14.14
N PHE A 37 22.04 9.98 13.45
CA PHE A 37 21.54 9.55 12.14
C PHE A 37 20.26 8.70 12.27
N SER A 38 20.21 7.77 13.24
CA SER A 38 19.09 6.84 13.41
C SER A 38 17.93 7.40 14.24
N HIS A 39 18.21 8.27 15.21
CA HIS A 39 17.22 8.89 16.10
C HIS A 39 17.41 10.42 16.06
N ASN A 40 16.60 11.08 15.23
CA ASN A 40 16.55 12.54 15.11
C ASN A 40 15.07 12.95 15.18
N ASP A 41 14.74 13.94 16.01
CA ASP A 41 13.36 14.44 16.21
C ASP A 41 12.72 14.95 14.91
N GLN A 42 13.53 15.31 13.90
CA GLN A 42 13.05 15.71 12.57
C GLN A 42 12.79 14.53 11.61
N SER A 43 13.12 13.29 12.00
CA SER A 43 13.03 12.10 11.14
C SER A 43 11.62 11.71 10.72
N GLU A 44 10.62 12.12 11.50
CA GLU A 44 9.19 11.83 11.25
C GLU A 44 8.49 12.91 10.39
N ASN A 45 9.15 14.04 10.14
CA ASN A 45 8.59 15.16 9.42
C ASN A 45 9.00 15.14 7.94
N MET A 46 8.01 15.21 7.06
CA MET A 46 8.19 15.49 5.65
C MET A 46 8.60 16.95 5.49
N LEU A 47 9.82 17.19 5.03
CA LEU A 47 10.32 18.54 4.79
C LEU A 47 9.54 19.18 3.64
N GLU A 48 8.63 20.08 3.99
CA GLU A 48 7.92 21.01 3.11
C GLU A 48 8.20 22.43 3.62
N ASN A 49 8.34 23.41 2.72
CA ASN A 49 8.43 24.82 3.11
C ASN A 49 7.07 25.48 2.89
N GLU A 50 6.20 25.57 3.91
CA GLU A 50 5.01 26.44 3.80
C GLU A 50 5.43 27.92 3.88
N PRO A 51 4.78 28.83 3.15
CA PRO A 51 4.95 30.24 3.42
C PRO A 51 4.27 30.55 4.76
N ALA A 52 4.82 31.48 5.53
CA ALA A 52 4.05 32.12 6.60
C ALA A 52 2.71 32.56 5.99
N ILE A 53 1.61 32.01 6.49
CA ILE A 53 0.25 32.39 6.11
C ILE A 53 0.01 33.80 6.67
N ASN A 54 0.62 34.81 6.04
CA ASN A 54 0.05 36.14 6.08
C ASN A 54 -1.17 36.04 5.19
N GLY A 55 -2.34 36.06 5.84
CA GLY A 55 -3.63 35.82 5.23
C GLY A 55 -3.87 36.65 3.98
N SER A 56 -4.94 36.29 3.30
CA SER A 56 -5.57 36.93 2.13
C SER A 56 -5.82 38.45 2.22
N ASN A 57 -5.31 39.15 3.26
CA ASN A 57 -5.50 40.57 3.54
C ASN A 57 -4.19 41.40 3.63
N ALA A 58 -3.00 40.84 3.34
CA ALA A 58 -1.80 41.69 3.20
C ALA A 58 -1.85 42.47 1.86
N PRO A 59 -1.69 43.81 1.85
CA PRO A 59 -1.54 44.57 0.62
C PRO A 59 -0.39 43.96 -0.18
N THR A 60 -0.67 43.49 -1.38
CA THR A 60 0.36 42.88 -2.21
C THR A 60 1.21 44.01 -2.79
N PRO A 61 2.55 43.99 -2.64
CA PRO A 61 3.41 44.86 -3.42
C PRO A 61 3.05 44.72 -4.92
N GLY A 62 3.12 45.81 -5.68
CA GLY A 62 2.97 45.74 -7.14
C GLY A 62 3.89 44.68 -7.75
N LEU A 63 3.51 44.13 -8.91
CA LEU A 63 4.38 43.20 -9.63
C LEU A 63 5.72 43.91 -9.89
N ILE A 64 6.84 43.24 -9.58
CA ILE A 64 8.17 43.82 -9.77
C ILE A 64 8.37 44.10 -11.26
N GLU A 65 8.66 45.34 -11.62
CA GLU A 65 8.88 45.70 -13.02
C GLU A 65 10.21 45.11 -13.51
N LEU A 66 10.12 44.33 -14.58
CA LEU A 66 11.28 43.83 -15.32
C LEU A 66 11.37 44.55 -16.66
N ASP A 67 12.59 44.88 -17.09
CA ASP A 67 12.85 45.32 -18.45
C ASP A 67 12.77 44.14 -19.45
N GLU A 68 12.87 44.43 -20.75
CA GLU A 68 12.80 43.41 -21.79
C GLU A 68 13.99 42.44 -21.77
N GLU A 69 15.18 42.94 -21.46
CA GLU A 69 16.39 42.13 -21.38
C GLU A 69 16.34 41.13 -20.21
N GLN A 70 15.89 41.58 -19.05
CA GLN A 70 15.66 40.76 -17.87
C GLN A 70 14.61 39.69 -18.12
N ARG A 71 13.47 40.02 -18.76
CA ARG A 71 12.44 39.03 -19.11
C ARG A 71 12.98 37.98 -20.07
N ASN A 72 13.62 38.40 -21.16
CA ASN A 72 14.24 37.50 -22.13
C ASN A 72 15.26 36.58 -21.44
N SER A 73 16.13 37.13 -20.58
CA SER A 73 17.11 36.35 -19.82
C SER A 73 16.46 35.29 -18.94
N LEU A 74 15.38 35.63 -18.22
CA LEU A 74 14.68 34.68 -17.36
C LEU A 74 13.92 33.60 -18.15
N ILE A 75 13.30 33.95 -19.28
CA ILE A 75 12.64 32.98 -20.16
C ILE A 75 13.65 32.01 -20.79
N GLN A 76 14.84 32.48 -21.18
CA GLN A 76 15.91 31.61 -21.68
C GLN A 76 16.41 30.65 -20.60
N VAL A 77 16.57 31.12 -19.36
CA VAL A 77 16.93 30.25 -18.22
C VAL A 77 15.83 29.23 -17.94
N PHE A 78 14.55 29.64 -17.95
CA PHE A 78 13.41 28.72 -17.85
C PHE A 78 13.47 27.65 -18.94
N TYR A 79 13.66 28.07 -20.21
CA TYR A 79 13.73 27.17 -21.34
C TYR A 79 14.89 26.18 -21.20
N ALA A 80 16.08 26.60 -20.80
CA ALA A 80 17.19 25.67 -20.56
C ALA A 80 16.89 24.71 -19.39
N ALA A 81 16.38 25.23 -18.27
CA ALA A 81 16.21 24.47 -17.04
C ALA A 81 15.13 23.39 -17.08
N THR A 82 14.11 23.53 -17.93
CA THR A 82 13.06 22.51 -18.08
C THR A 82 13.35 21.49 -19.18
N GLY A 83 14.52 21.56 -19.82
CA GLY A 83 14.95 20.66 -20.89
C GLY A 83 14.81 19.18 -20.51
N GLY A 84 14.26 18.38 -21.44
CA GLY A 84 14.01 16.95 -21.27
C GLY A 84 12.77 16.58 -20.45
N PHE A 85 12.31 17.43 -19.52
CA PHE A 85 11.08 17.18 -18.76
C PHE A 85 9.87 17.91 -19.32
N LEU A 86 10.04 19.16 -19.74
CA LEU A 86 8.97 20.00 -20.31
C LEU A 86 9.40 20.59 -21.65
N ASP A 87 8.65 20.23 -22.68
CA ASP A 87 8.64 20.86 -23.98
C ASP A 87 7.20 21.32 -24.25
N LEU A 88 6.94 22.61 -24.06
CA LEU A 88 5.58 23.16 -24.02
C LEU A 88 5.32 24.21 -25.08
N PHE A 89 6.36 24.80 -25.67
CA PHE A 89 6.27 26.02 -26.49
C PHE A 89 7.12 25.86 -27.75
N SER A 90 6.65 26.42 -28.87
CA SER A 90 7.52 26.65 -30.03
C SER A 90 8.47 27.84 -29.78
N PRO A 91 9.55 27.99 -30.57
CA PRO A 91 10.42 29.16 -30.50
C PRO A 91 9.66 30.48 -30.62
N GLU A 92 8.67 30.56 -31.50
CA GLU A 92 7.84 31.76 -31.70
C GLU A 92 6.94 32.03 -30.49
N GLU A 93 6.39 30.99 -29.86
CA GLU A 93 5.61 31.13 -28.62
C GLU A 93 6.48 31.64 -27.46
N LEU A 94 7.76 31.24 -27.37
CA LEU A 94 8.70 31.72 -26.33
C LEU A 94 9.03 33.21 -26.49
N GLU A 95 9.23 33.68 -27.72
CA GLU A 95 9.39 35.11 -28.02
C GLU A 95 8.13 35.90 -27.62
N GLN A 96 6.95 35.35 -27.90
CA GLN A 96 5.69 35.97 -27.49
C GLN A 96 5.54 36.07 -25.98
N LEU A 97 5.91 35.02 -25.22
CA LEU A 97 5.88 35.06 -23.75
C LEU A 97 6.75 36.19 -23.18
N SER A 98 7.85 36.50 -23.85
CA SER A 98 8.78 37.54 -23.41
C SER A 98 8.30 38.96 -23.73
N SER A 99 7.37 39.10 -24.68
CA SER A 99 6.80 40.39 -25.11
C SER A 99 5.50 40.80 -24.39
N VAL A 100 4.90 39.92 -23.58
CA VAL A 100 3.64 40.19 -22.85
C VAL A 100 3.74 41.49 -22.01
N PRO A 101 2.93 42.54 -22.31
CA PRO A 101 3.16 43.90 -21.79
C PRO A 101 2.69 44.14 -20.35
N ARG A 102 3.23 45.22 -19.78
CA ARG A 102 2.92 45.80 -18.46
C ARG A 102 1.42 46.08 -18.30
N GLN A 103 0.95 45.99 -17.07
CA GLN A 103 -0.41 46.07 -16.51
C GLN A 103 -1.43 47.12 -17.04
N GLU A 104 -1.14 47.94 -18.05
CA GLU A 104 -1.99 49.09 -18.43
C GLU A 104 -2.45 49.13 -19.89
N ARG A 105 -2.19 48.08 -20.70
CA ARG A 105 -2.80 47.92 -22.04
C ARG A 105 -3.53 46.58 -22.24
N SER A 106 -3.75 45.83 -21.15
CA SER A 106 -4.33 44.47 -21.17
C SER A 106 -5.84 44.45 -20.88
N GLU A 107 -6.64 45.15 -21.68
CA GLU A 107 -8.08 44.86 -21.72
C GLU A 107 -8.39 43.66 -22.64
N ASN A 108 -7.44 43.24 -23.49
CA ASN A 108 -7.65 42.25 -24.55
C ASN A 108 -6.78 40.97 -24.50
N LEU A 109 -5.83 40.81 -23.56
CA LEU A 109 -5.02 39.58 -23.51
C LEU A 109 -5.71 38.49 -22.67
N PRO A 110 -5.82 37.24 -23.17
CA PRO A 110 -6.41 36.15 -22.40
C PRO A 110 -5.64 35.86 -21.11
N ARG A 111 -6.35 35.83 -19.98
CA ARG A 111 -5.80 35.67 -18.61
C ARG A 111 -4.86 34.48 -18.45
N HIS A 112 -5.12 33.39 -19.18
CA HIS A 112 -4.32 32.16 -19.13
C HIS A 112 -2.94 32.33 -19.77
N ILE A 113 -2.78 33.20 -20.77
CA ILE A 113 -1.48 33.51 -21.39
C ILE A 113 -0.61 34.29 -20.40
N GLU A 114 -1.21 35.27 -19.71
CA GLU A 114 -0.54 36.02 -18.64
C GLU A 114 -0.07 35.09 -17.51
N ALA A 115 -0.89 34.10 -17.14
CA ALA A 115 -0.53 33.11 -16.13
C ALA A 115 0.69 32.28 -16.54
N VAL A 116 0.70 31.80 -17.80
CA VAL A 116 1.80 31.02 -18.36
C VAL A 116 3.10 31.83 -18.42
N ALA A 117 3.06 33.06 -18.95
CA ALA A 117 4.24 33.93 -19.00
C ALA A 117 4.79 34.22 -17.60
N SER A 118 3.90 34.48 -16.64
CA SER A 118 4.28 34.79 -15.27
C SER A 118 4.93 33.61 -14.56
N VAL A 119 4.42 32.38 -14.73
CA VAL A 119 5.06 31.21 -14.11
C VAL A 119 6.37 30.82 -14.80
N ALA A 120 6.50 31.04 -16.11
CA ALA A 120 7.77 30.85 -16.82
C ALA A 120 8.87 31.79 -16.29
N ILE A 121 8.55 33.08 -16.10
CA ILE A 121 9.44 34.05 -15.45
C ILE A 121 9.76 33.61 -14.01
N ALA A 122 8.76 33.13 -13.26
CA ALA A 122 8.96 32.69 -11.89
C ALA A 122 9.92 31.50 -11.77
N ILE A 123 9.87 30.54 -12.71
CA ILE A 123 10.80 29.41 -12.80
C ILE A 123 12.19 29.91 -13.21
N GLY A 124 12.29 30.75 -14.24
CA GLY A 124 13.58 31.34 -14.65
C GLY A 124 14.29 32.07 -13.49
N ALA A 125 13.52 32.84 -12.72
CA ALA A 125 14.02 33.55 -11.54
C ALA A 125 14.35 32.62 -10.38
N GLN A 126 13.57 31.56 -10.18
CA GLN A 126 13.89 30.49 -9.21
C GLN A 126 15.21 29.81 -9.56
N VAL A 127 15.56 29.73 -10.85
CA VAL A 127 16.75 29.01 -11.30
C VAL A 127 18.04 29.84 -11.25
N LYS A 128 17.96 31.15 -11.52
CA LYS A 128 19.13 32.02 -11.72
C LYS A 128 19.97 32.28 -10.46
N SER A 129 19.46 32.00 -9.24
CA SER A 129 20.15 32.01 -7.92
C SER A 129 20.22 33.29 -7.05
N PRO A 130 20.34 34.55 -7.52
CA PRO A 130 20.51 35.68 -6.60
C PRO A 130 19.31 35.94 -5.68
N LEU A 131 19.57 36.51 -4.50
CA LEU A 131 18.55 36.89 -3.49
C LEU A 131 17.45 37.80 -4.08
N GLU A 132 17.82 38.69 -5.00
CA GLU A 132 16.88 39.53 -5.77
C GLU A 132 15.95 38.69 -6.68
N SER A 133 16.48 37.63 -7.29
CA SER A 133 15.70 36.70 -8.12
C SER A 133 14.66 35.92 -7.31
N GLN A 134 14.87 35.72 -6.01
CA GLN A 134 13.89 35.03 -5.16
C GLN A 134 12.62 35.87 -4.94
N GLN A 135 12.74 37.20 -4.82
CA GLN A 135 11.60 38.10 -4.70
C GLN A 135 10.80 38.16 -6.00
N ILE A 136 11.50 38.26 -7.14
CA ILE A 136 10.92 38.19 -8.49
C ILE A 136 10.15 36.88 -8.66
N SER A 137 10.80 35.75 -8.32
CA SER A 137 10.22 34.41 -8.40
C SER A 137 8.87 34.31 -7.65
N GLN A 138 8.83 34.77 -6.39
CA GLN A 138 7.61 34.70 -5.58
C GLN A 138 6.51 35.65 -6.07
N ALA A 139 6.87 36.87 -6.49
CA ALA A 139 5.92 37.87 -6.98
C ALA A 139 5.22 37.39 -8.25
N TYR A 140 6.00 36.92 -9.23
CA TYR A 140 5.48 36.40 -10.50
C TYR A 140 4.71 35.09 -10.33
N PHE A 141 5.12 34.19 -9.41
CA PHE A 141 4.33 32.98 -9.11
C PHE A 141 2.95 33.32 -8.53
N ARG A 142 2.87 34.25 -7.56
CA ARG A 142 1.58 34.69 -6.99
C ARG A 142 0.69 35.34 -8.05
N HIS A 143 1.28 36.11 -8.96
CA HIS A 143 0.54 36.70 -10.07
C HIS A 143 -0.02 35.62 -11.01
N ALA A 144 0.81 34.65 -11.40
CA ALA A 144 0.40 33.50 -12.20
C ALA A 144 -0.76 32.72 -11.56
N GLN A 145 -0.65 32.44 -10.26
CA GLN A 145 -1.67 31.72 -9.50
C GLN A 145 -3.03 32.44 -9.55
N ARG A 146 -3.08 33.75 -9.28
CA ARG A 146 -4.33 34.53 -9.35
C ARG A 146 -4.97 34.48 -10.73
N LYS A 147 -4.16 34.60 -11.77
CA LYS A 147 -4.63 34.60 -13.17
C LYS A 147 -5.11 33.22 -13.62
N ALA A 148 -4.40 32.14 -13.22
CA ALA A 148 -4.78 30.77 -13.59
C ALA A 148 -6.06 30.28 -12.89
N PHE A 149 -6.28 30.62 -11.61
CA PHE A 149 -7.45 30.16 -10.86
C PHE A 149 -8.73 30.94 -11.18
N SER A 150 -8.62 32.17 -11.72
CA SER A 150 -9.80 32.97 -12.08
C SER A 150 -10.52 32.38 -13.30
N GLY A 151 -11.74 31.87 -13.10
CA GLY A 151 -12.56 31.29 -14.18
C GLY A 151 -12.07 29.94 -14.69
N MET A 152 -11.20 29.23 -13.95
CA MET A 152 -10.55 27.99 -14.42
C MET A 152 -11.52 26.83 -14.71
N LEU A 153 -12.73 26.87 -14.16
CA LEU A 153 -13.75 25.83 -14.33
C LEU A 153 -14.69 26.10 -15.51
N GLU A 154 -14.59 27.27 -16.15
CA GLU A 154 -15.56 27.72 -17.15
C GLU A 154 -15.19 27.26 -18.57
N ASP A 155 -13.90 27.24 -18.93
CA ASP A 155 -13.44 26.86 -20.27
C ASP A 155 -12.01 26.24 -20.25
N PRO A 156 -11.87 24.89 -20.21
CA PRO A 156 -10.56 24.24 -20.22
C PRO A 156 -9.87 24.45 -21.58
N ASN A 157 -8.63 24.92 -21.56
CA ASN A 157 -7.81 25.15 -22.76
C ASN A 157 -6.34 24.71 -22.55
N ILE A 158 -5.57 24.68 -23.64
CA ILE A 158 -4.17 24.24 -23.63
C ILE A 158 -3.30 25.03 -22.65
N ASN A 159 -3.57 26.34 -22.50
CA ASN A 159 -2.80 27.20 -21.62
C ASN A 159 -3.08 26.94 -20.14
N ILE A 160 -4.27 26.43 -19.78
CA ILE A 160 -4.57 25.93 -18.43
C ILE A 160 -3.69 24.71 -18.13
N VAL A 161 -3.58 23.75 -19.06
CA VAL A 161 -2.69 22.59 -18.90
C VAL A 161 -1.25 23.04 -18.71
N ARG A 162 -0.76 23.93 -19.58
CA ARG A 162 0.61 24.52 -19.50
C ARG A 162 0.83 25.23 -18.16
N ALA A 163 -0.09 26.10 -17.74
CA ALA A 163 0.04 26.89 -16.51
C ALA A 163 0.13 26.00 -15.27
N PHE A 164 -0.78 25.05 -15.11
CA PHE A 164 -0.78 24.16 -13.94
C PHE A 164 0.38 23.16 -13.96
N LEU A 165 0.82 22.71 -15.13
CA LEU A 165 2.02 21.89 -15.27
C LEU A 165 3.30 22.65 -14.87
N LEU A 166 3.43 23.91 -15.29
CA LEU A 166 4.53 24.79 -14.89
C LEU A 166 4.48 25.14 -13.40
N MET A 167 3.28 25.36 -12.83
CA MET A 167 3.12 25.55 -11.39
C MET A 167 3.54 24.31 -10.61
N ALA A 168 3.24 23.10 -11.09
CA ALA A 168 3.73 21.88 -10.47
C ALA A 168 5.27 21.83 -10.45
N TYR A 169 5.92 22.13 -11.58
CA TYR A 169 7.37 22.19 -11.69
C TYR A 169 7.99 23.22 -10.72
N TYR A 170 7.43 24.43 -10.67
CA TYR A 170 7.85 25.47 -9.72
C TYR A 170 7.76 25.01 -8.26
N MET A 171 6.67 24.34 -7.89
CA MET A 171 6.47 23.85 -6.53
C MET A 171 7.47 22.75 -6.14
N LEU A 172 7.94 21.93 -7.08
CA LEU A 172 9.03 20.98 -6.83
C LEU A 172 10.34 21.70 -6.53
N GLY A 173 10.64 22.78 -7.26
CA GLY A 173 11.76 23.69 -6.96
C GLY A 173 11.66 24.28 -5.56
N SER A 174 10.48 24.76 -5.18
CA SER A 174 10.19 25.31 -3.84
C SER A 174 10.04 24.28 -2.72
N CYS A 175 10.32 23.00 -2.98
CA CYS A 175 10.21 21.91 -2.00
C CYS A 175 8.77 21.70 -1.46
N ARG A 176 7.75 21.97 -2.27
CA ARG A 176 6.31 21.83 -1.93
C ARG A 176 5.67 20.69 -2.73
N ARG A 177 6.07 19.47 -2.40
CA ARG A 177 5.73 18.27 -3.18
C ARG A 177 4.24 17.94 -3.16
N ASN A 178 3.55 18.17 -2.03
CA ASN A 178 2.09 18.03 -1.97
C ASN A 178 1.37 18.99 -2.93
N SER A 179 1.76 20.27 -2.93
CA SER A 179 1.15 21.24 -3.84
C SER A 179 1.46 20.92 -5.32
N ALA A 180 2.68 20.47 -5.62
CA ALA A 180 3.03 20.00 -6.96
C ALA A 180 2.11 18.86 -7.42
N PHE A 181 1.85 17.89 -6.55
CA PHE A 181 0.92 16.79 -6.81
C PHE A 181 -0.51 17.27 -7.08
N MET A 182 -1.01 18.24 -6.31
CA MET A 182 -2.36 18.82 -6.54
C MET A 182 -2.45 19.54 -7.89
N TYR A 183 -1.43 20.31 -8.26
CA TYR A 183 -1.38 20.99 -9.57
C TYR A 183 -1.32 20.01 -10.74
N LEU A 184 -0.60 18.90 -10.61
CA LEU A 184 -0.59 17.81 -11.59
C LEU A 184 -1.98 17.19 -11.78
N GLY A 185 -2.74 17.02 -10.70
CA GLY A 185 -4.12 16.54 -10.77
C GLY A 185 -5.02 17.45 -11.62
N ILE A 186 -4.90 18.77 -11.45
CA ILE A 186 -5.65 19.76 -12.25
C ILE A 186 -5.21 19.70 -13.72
N ALA A 187 -3.90 19.72 -13.98
CA ALA A 187 -3.35 19.63 -15.34
C ALA A 187 -3.79 18.35 -16.07
N SER A 188 -3.82 17.22 -15.35
CA SER A 188 -4.29 15.93 -15.85
C SER A 188 -5.76 15.97 -16.27
N ARG A 189 -6.65 16.49 -15.41
CA ARG A 189 -8.09 16.59 -15.74
C ARG A 189 -8.36 17.55 -16.89
N ALA A 190 -7.63 18.67 -16.98
CA ALA A 190 -7.73 19.58 -18.11
C ALA A 190 -7.24 18.94 -19.42
N ALA A 191 -6.12 18.20 -19.39
CA ALA A 191 -5.61 17.48 -20.56
C ALA A 191 -6.58 16.37 -21.04
N VAL A 192 -7.22 15.67 -20.10
CA VAL A 192 -8.25 14.67 -20.40
C VAL A 192 -9.46 15.31 -21.09
N SER A 193 -9.97 16.41 -20.52
CA SER A 193 -11.12 17.14 -21.08
C SER A 193 -10.88 17.64 -22.50
N LEU A 194 -9.61 17.93 -22.82
CA LEU A 194 -9.18 18.36 -24.15
C LEU A 194 -8.85 17.19 -25.11
N GLY A 195 -8.85 15.94 -24.64
CA GLY A 195 -8.53 14.76 -25.46
C GLY A 195 -7.03 14.53 -25.72
N LEU A 196 -6.12 15.11 -24.94
CA LEU A 196 -4.66 14.95 -25.17
C LEU A 196 -4.15 13.51 -24.96
N HIS A 197 -4.93 12.67 -24.29
CA HIS A 197 -4.61 11.27 -23.98
C HIS A 197 -5.13 10.28 -25.04
N SER A 198 -6.01 10.72 -25.96
CA SER A 198 -6.73 9.83 -26.88
C SER A 198 -6.09 9.80 -28.26
N LYS A 199 -5.91 8.59 -28.81
CA LYS A 199 -5.43 8.35 -30.19
C LYS A 199 -6.28 9.07 -31.24
N ASP A 200 -7.60 9.03 -31.08
CA ASP A 200 -8.55 9.56 -32.06
C ASP A 200 -8.45 11.08 -32.20
N SER A 201 -8.05 11.76 -31.13
CA SER A 201 -7.86 13.21 -31.16
C SER A 201 -6.78 13.65 -32.16
N TYR A 202 -5.87 12.75 -32.57
CA TYR A 202 -4.73 13.09 -33.44
C TYR A 202 -4.95 12.82 -34.94
N GLN A 203 -5.95 12.05 -35.33
CA GLN A 203 -6.10 11.51 -36.70
C GLN A 203 -6.30 12.60 -37.77
N ASP A 204 -7.12 13.62 -37.49
CA ASP A 204 -7.50 14.67 -38.45
C ASP A 204 -6.81 16.03 -38.23
N MET A 205 -5.86 16.10 -37.29
CA MET A 205 -5.14 17.35 -36.99
C MET A 205 -3.95 17.59 -37.93
N ASN A 206 -3.69 18.87 -38.25
CA ASN A 206 -2.45 19.25 -38.94
C ASN A 206 -1.20 18.87 -38.12
N SER A 207 -0.08 18.65 -38.80
CA SER A 207 1.16 18.13 -38.18
C SER A 207 1.71 19.03 -37.06
N ALA A 208 1.61 20.35 -37.20
CA ALA A 208 2.09 21.31 -36.19
C ALA A 208 1.28 21.27 -34.89
N HIS A 209 -0.06 21.29 -34.99
CA HIS A 209 -0.96 21.24 -33.82
C HIS A 209 -0.91 19.87 -33.14
N ARG A 210 -0.84 18.80 -33.92
CA ARG A 210 -0.61 17.43 -33.46
C ARG A 210 0.67 17.35 -32.61
N LYS A 211 1.79 17.87 -33.12
CA LYS A 211 3.09 17.87 -32.44
C LYS A 211 3.06 18.68 -31.14
N SER A 212 2.47 19.88 -31.15
CA SER A 212 2.33 20.71 -29.95
C SER A 212 1.53 20.01 -28.84
N ARG A 213 0.38 19.41 -29.18
CA ARG A 213 -0.45 18.69 -28.20
C ARG A 213 0.25 17.44 -27.65
N LEU A 214 0.98 16.71 -28.49
CA LEU A 214 1.77 15.56 -28.07
C LEU A 214 2.88 15.95 -27.09
N LYS A 215 3.62 17.02 -27.40
CA LYS A 215 4.67 17.58 -26.52
C LYS A 215 4.13 17.91 -25.12
N ILE A 216 2.95 18.52 -25.04
CA ILE A 216 2.29 18.86 -23.77
C ILE A 216 1.84 17.61 -23.01
N TRP A 217 1.25 16.63 -23.71
CA TRP A 217 0.85 15.36 -23.10
C TRP A 217 2.04 14.59 -22.52
N MET A 218 3.11 14.48 -23.29
CA MET A 218 4.35 13.82 -22.85
C MET A 218 4.98 14.55 -21.68
N SER A 219 5.04 15.89 -21.73
CA SER A 219 5.56 16.71 -20.63
C SER A 219 4.77 16.51 -19.32
N LEU A 220 3.44 16.42 -19.42
CA LEU A 220 2.56 16.12 -18.29
C LEU A 220 2.86 14.73 -17.70
N CYS A 221 2.90 13.69 -18.55
CA CYS A 221 3.16 12.33 -18.12
C CYS A 221 4.56 12.20 -17.49
N THR A 222 5.57 12.79 -18.12
CA THR A 222 6.95 12.81 -17.66
C THR A 222 7.08 13.42 -16.27
N LEU A 223 6.47 14.59 -16.03
CA LEU A 223 6.52 15.21 -14.71
C LEU A 223 5.73 14.40 -13.67
N ASP A 224 4.56 13.88 -14.03
CA ASP A 224 3.71 13.08 -13.14
C ASP A 224 4.37 11.74 -12.73
N MET A 225 4.96 11.02 -13.68
CA MET A 225 5.76 9.82 -13.41
C MET A 225 6.97 10.11 -12.53
N THR A 226 7.64 11.25 -12.74
CA THR A 226 8.77 11.67 -11.91
C THR A 226 8.33 11.92 -10.46
N VAL A 227 7.29 12.72 -10.26
CA VAL A 227 6.74 12.99 -8.91
C VAL A 227 6.26 11.71 -8.24
N SER A 228 5.63 10.82 -9.00
CA SER A 228 5.14 9.52 -8.53
C SER A 228 6.27 8.60 -8.09
N SER A 229 7.36 8.54 -8.87
CA SER A 229 8.55 7.75 -8.55
C SER A 229 9.29 8.30 -7.33
N LEU A 230 9.37 9.62 -7.18
CA LEU A 230 10.03 10.28 -6.06
C LEU A 230 9.24 10.21 -4.74
N LEU A 231 7.90 10.30 -4.81
CA LEU A 231 7.01 10.26 -3.64
C LEU A 231 6.46 8.87 -3.33
N GLY A 232 6.58 7.92 -4.25
CA GLY A 232 5.96 6.60 -4.17
C GLY A 232 4.42 6.62 -4.26
N ARG A 233 3.82 7.70 -4.80
CA ARG A 233 2.36 7.85 -5.03
C ARG A 233 1.96 7.34 -6.43
N PRO A 234 0.71 6.92 -6.66
CA PRO A 234 0.27 6.57 -8.02
C PRO A 234 0.25 7.81 -8.93
N ALA A 235 0.70 7.65 -10.17
CA ALA A 235 0.64 8.71 -11.17
C ALA A 235 -0.81 8.98 -11.57
N ALA A 236 -1.22 10.25 -11.60
CA ALA A 236 -2.55 10.66 -12.07
C ALA A 236 -2.81 10.22 -13.53
N THR A 237 -1.74 10.05 -14.30
CA THR A 237 -1.75 9.61 -15.70
C THR A 237 -1.69 8.09 -15.88
N SER A 238 -1.53 7.29 -14.82
CA SER A 238 -1.22 5.85 -14.93
C SER A 238 -2.25 5.05 -15.76
N GLY A 239 -3.55 5.29 -15.57
CA GLY A 239 -4.60 4.62 -16.35
C GLY A 239 -4.75 5.16 -17.77
N LEU A 240 -4.35 6.41 -18.00
CA LEU A 240 -4.54 7.14 -19.26
C LEU A 240 -3.47 6.82 -20.30
N ARG A 241 -2.29 6.37 -19.87
CA ARG A 241 -1.15 6.04 -20.77
C ARG A 241 -1.39 4.81 -21.66
N THR A 242 -2.38 3.97 -21.33
CA THR A 242 -2.71 2.78 -22.13
C THR A 242 -3.42 3.11 -23.44
N GLU A 243 -4.08 4.27 -23.51
CA GLU A 243 -4.79 4.71 -24.71
C GLU A 243 -3.83 5.20 -25.81
N LEU A 244 -2.73 5.86 -25.44
CA LEU A 244 -1.70 6.38 -26.35
C LEU A 244 -0.33 5.74 -26.05
N ASP A 245 -0.10 4.54 -26.59
CA ASP A 245 1.10 3.74 -26.31
C ASP A 245 2.41 4.28 -26.90
N GLU A 246 3.55 3.80 -26.40
CA GLU A 246 4.90 4.22 -26.81
C GLU A 246 5.18 4.04 -28.31
N SER A 247 4.61 3.00 -28.93
CA SER A 247 4.79 2.75 -30.38
C SER A 247 4.08 3.80 -31.22
N HIS A 248 2.89 4.22 -30.78
CA HIS A 248 2.10 5.27 -31.40
C HIS A 248 2.74 6.63 -31.19
N ILE A 249 3.21 6.94 -29.97
CA ILE A 249 3.97 8.16 -29.68
C ILE A 249 5.23 8.21 -30.57
N GLY A 250 5.98 7.12 -30.68
CA GLY A 250 7.16 7.03 -31.55
C GLY A 250 6.83 7.32 -33.03
N THR A 251 5.69 6.82 -33.51
CA THR A 251 5.20 7.09 -34.87
C THR A 251 4.83 8.57 -35.08
N LEU A 252 4.25 9.21 -34.05
CA LEU A 252 3.88 10.62 -34.10
C LEU A 252 5.08 11.56 -33.91
N ALA A 253 6.18 11.09 -33.30
CA ALA A 253 7.27 11.92 -32.82
C ALA A 253 8.36 12.26 -33.85
N ASN A 254 8.28 11.80 -35.12
CA ASN A 254 9.23 12.05 -36.23
C ASN A 254 10.58 12.67 -35.79
N HIS A 255 11.62 11.82 -35.67
CA HIS A 255 12.93 12.07 -35.05
C HIS A 255 13.83 13.19 -35.64
N GLU A 256 13.27 14.17 -36.35
CA GLU A 256 13.99 15.34 -36.86
C GLU A 256 14.16 16.43 -35.78
N ASP A 257 13.29 16.45 -34.76
CA ASP A 257 13.33 17.40 -33.65
C ASP A 257 14.08 16.81 -32.45
N GLU A 258 15.20 17.44 -32.09
CA GLU A 258 16.07 17.01 -30.99
C GLU A 258 15.39 17.17 -29.62
N ASP A 259 14.62 18.23 -29.40
CA ASP A 259 13.91 18.47 -28.12
C ASP A 259 12.80 17.44 -27.89
N LEU A 260 12.05 17.12 -28.95
CA LEU A 260 11.01 16.08 -28.89
C LEU A 260 11.61 14.69 -28.66
N SER A 261 12.73 14.39 -29.32
CA SER A 261 13.45 13.13 -29.14
C SER A 261 14.01 12.98 -27.73
N ALA A 262 14.50 14.07 -27.13
CA ALA A 262 14.93 14.09 -25.73
C ALA A 262 13.76 13.85 -24.76
N LEU A 263 12.62 14.51 -24.99
CA LEU A 263 11.40 14.29 -24.19
C LEU A 263 10.90 12.84 -24.31
N PHE A 264 10.97 12.25 -25.50
CA PHE A 264 10.61 10.84 -25.72
C PHE A 264 11.54 9.88 -24.98
N ALA A 265 12.85 10.14 -24.99
CA ALA A 265 13.82 9.35 -24.24
C ALA A 265 13.51 9.38 -22.73
N VAL A 266 13.25 10.57 -22.16
CA VAL A 266 12.87 10.73 -20.75
C VAL A 266 11.55 10.02 -20.44
N TYR A 267 10.55 10.15 -21.31
CA TYR A 267 9.26 9.47 -21.16
C TYR A 267 9.44 7.94 -21.08
N GLY A 268 10.23 7.35 -21.98
CA GLY A 268 10.46 5.90 -22.04
C GLY A 268 11.13 5.34 -20.77
N ILE A 269 12.19 5.98 -20.27
CA ILE A 269 12.87 5.48 -19.05
C ILE A 269 12.01 5.64 -17.80
N LEU A 270 11.23 6.72 -17.70
CA LEU A 270 10.29 6.92 -16.60
C LEU A 270 9.11 5.95 -16.65
N SER A 271 8.67 5.58 -17.85
CA SER A 271 7.65 4.54 -18.07
C SER A 271 8.13 3.19 -17.52
N ILE A 272 9.34 2.76 -17.91
CA ILE A 272 9.98 1.55 -17.37
C ILE A 272 10.14 1.63 -15.85
N THR A 273 10.62 2.77 -15.34
CA THR A 273 10.83 2.98 -13.91
C THR A 273 9.53 2.89 -13.11
N THR A 274 8.45 3.48 -13.64
CA THR A 274 7.13 3.44 -13.01
C THR A 274 6.60 2.01 -12.94
N ASP A 275 6.76 1.22 -14.01
CA ASP A 275 6.40 -0.19 -14.02
C ASP A 275 7.21 -1.00 -13.00
N VAL A 276 8.52 -0.75 -12.90
CA VAL A 276 9.39 -1.38 -11.90
C VAL A 276 8.90 -1.05 -10.49
N VAL A 277 8.57 0.21 -10.20
CA VAL A 277 8.03 0.62 -8.91
C VAL A 277 6.71 -0.09 -8.60
N GLU A 278 5.82 -0.19 -9.58
CA GLU A 278 4.53 -0.86 -9.44
C GLU A 278 4.66 -2.37 -9.17
N VAL A 279 5.51 -3.07 -9.94
CA VAL A 279 5.60 -4.53 -9.85
C VAL A 279 6.57 -4.98 -8.76
N LEU A 280 7.76 -4.38 -8.67
CA LEU A 280 8.83 -4.82 -7.75
C LEU A 280 8.59 -4.33 -6.32
N TYR A 281 8.17 -3.07 -6.16
CA TYR A 281 8.05 -2.45 -4.83
C TYR A 281 6.61 -2.47 -4.29
N ARG A 282 5.56 -2.26 -5.11
CA ARG A 282 4.17 -2.27 -4.61
C ARG A 282 3.55 -3.67 -4.54
N LYS A 283 3.71 -4.49 -5.57
CA LYS A 283 3.14 -5.85 -5.60
C LYS A 283 3.95 -6.88 -4.79
N LYS A 284 5.15 -6.50 -4.31
CA LYS A 284 6.07 -7.35 -3.52
C LYS A 284 6.28 -8.74 -4.13
N VAL A 285 6.44 -8.80 -5.46
CA VAL A 285 6.80 -10.02 -6.20
C VAL A 285 8.26 -9.92 -6.69
N PRO A 286 9.28 -9.92 -5.81
CA PRO A 286 10.66 -9.97 -6.26
C PRO A 286 10.97 -11.37 -6.79
N SER A 287 10.94 -11.52 -8.12
CA SER A 287 11.51 -12.68 -8.81
C SER A 287 12.75 -12.25 -9.58
N VAL A 288 13.77 -13.11 -9.61
CA VAL A 288 14.98 -12.88 -10.42
C VAL A 288 14.61 -12.65 -11.90
N ALA A 289 13.60 -13.37 -12.40
CA ALA A 289 13.06 -13.22 -13.74
C ALA A 289 12.48 -11.82 -14.03
N LEU A 290 11.82 -11.19 -13.04
CA LEU A 290 11.31 -9.82 -13.19
C LEU A 290 12.46 -8.80 -13.27
N ILE A 291 13.49 -8.97 -12.44
CA ILE A 291 14.68 -8.10 -12.43
C ILE A 291 15.41 -8.19 -13.77
N GLU A 292 15.65 -9.41 -14.28
CA GLU A 292 16.26 -9.63 -15.59
C GLU A 292 15.43 -9.02 -16.73
N ARG A 293 14.11 -9.19 -16.70
CA ARG A 293 13.20 -8.59 -17.69
C ARG A 293 13.26 -7.06 -17.66
N SER A 294 13.33 -6.46 -16.47
CA SER A 294 13.45 -5.00 -16.33
C SER A 294 14.80 -4.49 -16.86
N PHE A 295 15.89 -5.21 -16.63
CA PHE A 295 17.19 -4.88 -17.21
C PHE A 295 17.18 -4.96 -18.74
N ALA A 296 16.57 -5.99 -19.32
CA ALA A 296 16.43 -6.12 -20.77
C ALA A 296 15.68 -4.91 -21.37
N ARG A 297 14.59 -4.47 -20.73
CA ARG A 297 13.84 -3.27 -21.17
C ARG A 297 14.69 -1.99 -21.11
N ILE A 298 15.48 -1.82 -20.06
CA ILE A 298 16.38 -0.65 -19.92
C ILE A 298 17.46 -0.68 -21.02
N GLU A 299 17.98 -1.86 -21.33
CA GLU A 299 19.00 -2.02 -22.39
C GLU A 299 18.42 -1.76 -23.78
N ASP A 300 17.23 -2.29 -24.08
CA ASP A 300 16.53 -2.04 -25.34
C ASP A 300 16.21 -0.55 -25.51
N TRP A 301 15.74 0.11 -24.45
CA TRP A 301 15.54 1.55 -24.43
C TRP A 301 16.85 2.31 -24.73
N SER A 302 17.95 1.97 -24.06
CA SER A 302 19.25 2.62 -24.26
C SER A 302 19.75 2.49 -25.70
N ARG A 303 19.55 1.33 -26.32
CA ARG A 303 19.88 1.08 -27.73
C ARG A 303 19.02 1.90 -28.70
N SER A 304 17.77 2.18 -28.34
CA SER A 304 16.83 2.95 -29.16
C SER A 304 17.17 4.45 -29.25
N ILE A 305 17.96 4.99 -28.32
CA ILE A 305 18.26 6.43 -28.26
C ILE A 305 19.37 6.82 -29.26
N PRO A 306 19.23 7.95 -29.99
CA PRO A 306 20.27 8.48 -30.87
C PRO A 306 21.62 8.68 -30.17
N LYS A 307 22.73 8.37 -30.87
CA LYS A 307 24.08 8.50 -30.29
C LYS A 307 24.43 9.92 -29.84
N SER A 308 23.87 10.96 -30.47
CA SER A 308 24.04 12.37 -30.10
C SER A 308 23.46 12.73 -28.73
N MET A 309 22.49 11.96 -28.24
CA MET A 309 21.91 12.13 -26.89
C MET A 309 22.63 11.30 -25.84
N ARG A 310 23.49 10.39 -26.30
CA ARG A 310 24.33 9.49 -25.51
C ARG A 310 25.76 10.02 -25.32
N SER A 311 26.12 11.08 -26.04
CA SER A 311 27.44 11.69 -25.99
C SER A 311 27.61 12.64 -24.81
N ARG A 312 28.85 12.76 -24.35
CA ARG A 312 29.27 13.67 -23.28
C ARG A 312 28.93 15.13 -23.66
N PRO A 313 28.45 15.96 -22.72
CA PRO A 313 28.40 17.41 -22.91
C PRO A 313 29.78 17.93 -23.31
N THR A 314 29.86 18.71 -24.39
CA THR A 314 31.12 19.36 -24.74
C THR A 314 31.26 20.57 -23.80
N PRO A 315 32.32 20.70 -22.99
CA PRO A 315 32.44 21.82 -22.07
C PRO A 315 32.51 23.12 -22.88
N THR A 316 31.43 23.89 -22.88
CA THR A 316 31.39 25.22 -23.47
C THR A 316 32.08 26.18 -22.51
N VAL A 317 33.26 26.63 -22.91
CA VAL A 317 34.08 27.60 -22.17
C VAL A 317 33.40 28.97 -22.33
N TYR A 318 32.68 29.41 -21.30
CA TYR A 318 31.93 30.68 -21.17
C TYR A 318 30.62 30.77 -22.00
N GLY A 319 29.47 30.54 -21.35
CA GLY A 319 28.15 30.79 -21.94
C GLY A 319 26.98 30.35 -21.04
N THR A 320 25.77 30.83 -21.34
CA THR A 320 24.52 30.30 -20.76
C THR A 320 24.39 28.81 -21.11
N PRO A 321 24.04 27.93 -20.15
CA PRO A 321 24.00 26.48 -20.40
C PRO A 321 23.05 26.16 -21.56
N ASP A 322 23.55 25.37 -22.51
CA ASP A 322 22.75 24.89 -23.62
C ASP A 322 21.67 23.93 -23.09
N ARG A 323 20.43 24.12 -23.54
CA ARG A 323 19.29 23.23 -23.22
C ARG A 323 19.62 21.77 -23.55
N GLN A 324 20.48 21.55 -24.55
CA GLN A 324 20.93 20.22 -24.94
C GLN A 324 21.70 19.49 -23.84
N ASP A 325 22.61 20.19 -23.18
CA ASP A 325 23.44 19.59 -22.12
C ASP A 325 22.60 19.26 -20.88
N VAL A 326 21.56 20.04 -20.62
CA VAL A 326 20.63 19.82 -19.50
C VAL A 326 19.81 18.55 -19.69
N TYR A 327 19.24 18.31 -20.88
CA TYR A 327 18.49 17.08 -21.09
C TYR A 327 19.42 15.84 -21.12
N ARG A 328 20.66 15.95 -21.65
CA ARG A 328 21.64 14.85 -21.63
C ARG A 328 22.01 14.45 -20.19
N LEU A 329 22.16 15.43 -19.31
CA LEU A 329 22.32 15.23 -17.88
C LEU A 329 21.12 14.49 -17.28
N HIS A 330 19.90 14.96 -17.57
CA HIS A 330 18.67 14.33 -17.07
C HIS A 330 18.50 12.88 -17.54
N ILE A 331 18.68 12.60 -18.83
CA ILE A 331 18.57 11.25 -19.40
C ILE A 331 19.57 10.30 -18.75
N SER A 332 20.84 10.72 -18.63
CA SER A 332 21.89 9.90 -18.02
C SER A 332 21.57 9.59 -16.55
N CYS A 333 21.17 10.61 -15.78
CA CYS A 333 20.87 10.41 -14.36
C CYS A 333 19.61 9.55 -14.14
N LEU A 334 18.59 9.67 -15.00
CA LEU A 334 17.40 8.82 -14.95
C LEU A 334 17.71 7.37 -15.33
N TYR A 335 18.61 7.14 -16.29
CA TYR A 335 19.08 5.80 -16.63
C TYR A 335 19.76 5.13 -15.42
N TYR A 336 20.75 5.79 -14.82
CA TYR A 336 21.43 5.25 -13.64
C TYR A 336 20.46 5.06 -12.48
N PHE A 337 19.53 6.00 -12.26
CA PHE A 337 18.50 5.85 -11.24
C PHE A 337 17.62 4.61 -11.49
N ALA A 338 17.18 4.36 -12.73
CA ALA A 338 16.40 3.17 -13.06
C ALA A 338 17.17 1.87 -12.75
N VAL A 339 18.47 1.82 -13.08
CA VAL A 339 19.35 0.70 -12.73
C VAL A 339 19.43 0.50 -11.22
N THR A 340 19.63 1.58 -10.44
CA THR A 340 19.66 1.49 -8.97
C THR A 340 18.33 0.97 -8.41
N LEU A 341 17.19 1.40 -8.96
CA LEU A 341 15.87 0.95 -8.50
C LEU A 341 15.66 -0.55 -8.76
N VAL A 342 16.09 -1.07 -9.92
CA VAL A 342 15.92 -2.49 -10.26
C VAL A 342 16.83 -3.41 -9.42
N SER A 343 18.05 -2.97 -9.14
CA SER A 343 19.09 -3.80 -8.49
C SER A 343 19.20 -3.66 -6.98
N ARG A 344 18.70 -2.56 -6.39
CA ARG A 344 18.78 -2.27 -4.95
C ARG A 344 18.27 -3.38 -4.02
N PRO A 345 17.16 -4.11 -4.29
CA PRO A 345 16.73 -5.21 -3.42
C PRO A 345 17.78 -6.32 -3.27
N ILE A 346 18.53 -6.60 -4.34
CA ILE A 346 19.62 -7.59 -4.32
C ILE A 346 20.78 -7.08 -3.48
N LEU A 347 21.19 -5.83 -3.67
CA LEU A 347 22.24 -5.19 -2.87
C LEU A 347 21.90 -5.24 -1.37
N ILE A 348 20.66 -4.86 -1.00
CA ILE A 348 20.18 -4.92 0.39
C ILE A 348 20.28 -6.34 0.96
N SER A 349 19.78 -7.34 0.23
CA SER A 349 19.83 -8.73 0.68
C SER A 349 21.25 -9.24 0.89
N GLN A 350 22.19 -8.88 0.02
CA GLN A 350 23.58 -9.33 0.14
C GLN A 350 24.30 -8.63 1.30
N LEU A 351 24.21 -7.30 1.40
CA LEU A 351 24.90 -6.54 2.44
C LEU A 351 24.37 -6.83 3.85
N THR A 352 23.08 -7.14 4.01
CA THR A 352 22.52 -7.55 5.31
C THR A 352 22.97 -8.95 5.73
N SER A 353 23.14 -9.88 4.77
CA SER A 353 23.60 -11.25 5.05
C SER A 353 25.09 -11.35 5.40
N GLN A 354 25.92 -10.45 4.88
CA GLN A 354 27.38 -10.47 5.04
C GLN A 354 27.89 -9.99 6.41
N SER A 355 27.01 -9.51 7.30
CA SER A 355 27.38 -9.06 8.65
C SER A 355 28.07 -10.15 9.52
N ASN A 356 27.97 -11.43 9.14
CA ASN A 356 28.42 -12.59 9.91
C ASN A 356 29.60 -13.41 9.32
N ALA A 357 30.18 -13.08 8.16
CA ALA A 357 31.25 -13.91 7.56
C ALA A 357 32.41 -13.10 6.93
N SER A 358 33.63 -13.66 6.95
CA SER A 358 34.81 -13.08 6.29
C SER A 358 34.93 -13.58 4.83
N ALA A 359 34.77 -12.66 3.86
CA ALA A 359 34.98 -12.81 2.40
C ALA A 359 33.81 -13.49 1.61
N THR A 360 33.48 -13.20 0.33
CA THR A 360 34.15 -12.41 -0.74
C THR A 360 33.15 -12.10 -1.90
N THR A 361 33.31 -10.94 -2.58
CA THR A 361 32.67 -10.47 -3.84
C THR A 361 31.15 -10.33 -3.91
N LEU A 362 30.68 -9.11 -4.24
CA LEU A 362 29.28 -8.83 -4.60
C LEU A 362 28.88 -9.56 -5.90
N SER A 363 27.60 -9.91 -6.02
CA SER A 363 27.08 -10.38 -7.31
C SER A 363 27.16 -9.27 -8.38
N PRO A 364 27.23 -9.62 -9.68
CA PRO A 364 27.22 -8.63 -10.76
C PRO A 364 26.04 -7.65 -10.69
N LEU A 365 24.86 -8.13 -10.27
CA LEU A 365 23.66 -7.30 -10.12
C LEU A 365 23.76 -6.34 -8.92
N ALA A 366 24.39 -6.75 -7.82
CA ALA A 366 24.65 -5.85 -6.69
C ALA A 366 25.74 -4.83 -7.02
N SER A 367 26.78 -5.21 -7.77
CA SER A 367 27.79 -4.28 -8.30
C SER A 367 27.15 -3.24 -9.20
N ALA A 368 26.28 -3.65 -10.14
CA ALA A 368 25.58 -2.74 -11.03
C ALA A 368 24.77 -1.66 -10.29
N CYS A 369 24.25 -1.97 -9.08
CA CYS A 369 23.59 -0.97 -8.24
C CYS A 369 24.55 0.11 -7.74
N LEU A 370 25.76 -0.28 -7.32
CA LEU A 370 26.79 0.63 -6.83
C LEU A 370 27.41 1.43 -7.97
N ASP A 371 27.76 0.76 -9.06
CA ASP A 371 28.34 1.37 -10.25
C ASP A 371 27.40 2.45 -10.81
N ALA A 372 26.09 2.16 -10.90
CA ALA A 372 25.10 3.15 -11.31
C ALA A 372 25.02 4.34 -10.34
N ALA A 373 25.10 4.12 -9.03
CA ALA A 373 25.11 5.21 -8.05
C ALA A 373 26.37 6.08 -8.17
N VAL A 374 27.54 5.46 -8.39
CA VAL A 374 28.82 6.16 -8.66
C VAL A 374 28.72 7.00 -9.92
N PHE A 375 28.31 6.41 -11.05
CA PHE A 375 28.21 7.12 -12.32
C PHE A 375 27.20 8.27 -12.28
N LEU A 376 26.07 8.10 -11.58
CA LEU A 376 25.10 9.19 -11.39
C LEU A 376 25.74 10.40 -10.72
N VAL A 377 26.48 10.18 -9.63
CA VAL A 377 27.14 11.27 -8.90
C VAL A 377 28.29 11.89 -9.69
N GLN A 378 29.09 11.07 -10.37
CA GLN A 378 30.16 11.56 -11.25
C GLN A 378 29.60 12.43 -12.37
N THR A 379 28.49 12.02 -13.01
CA THR A 379 27.78 12.83 -14.03
C THR A 379 27.42 14.21 -13.49
N CYS A 380 26.85 14.28 -12.29
CA CYS A 380 26.48 15.55 -11.66
C CYS A 380 27.70 16.40 -11.31
N THR A 381 28.77 15.77 -10.80
CA THR A 381 30.03 16.44 -10.44
C THR A 381 30.71 17.05 -11.66
N GLU A 382 30.74 16.32 -12.78
CA GLU A 382 31.28 16.84 -14.03
C GLU A 382 30.43 17.99 -14.57
N ALA A 383 29.10 17.86 -14.57
CA ALA A 383 28.20 18.93 -15.01
C ALA A 383 28.36 20.22 -14.16
N LYS A 384 28.58 20.09 -12.85
CA LYS A 384 28.90 21.23 -11.97
C LYS A 384 30.23 21.87 -12.38
N ARG A 385 31.27 21.08 -12.64
CA ARG A 385 32.59 21.58 -13.07
C ARG A 385 32.55 22.27 -14.43
N SER A 386 31.69 21.83 -15.35
CA SER A 386 31.50 22.45 -16.66
C SER A 386 30.54 23.64 -16.66
N GLY A 387 29.95 24.01 -15.52
CA GLY A 387 29.00 25.13 -15.42
C GLY A 387 27.61 24.84 -16.01
N THR A 388 27.30 23.58 -16.34
CA THR A 388 26.02 23.16 -16.95
C THR A 388 24.98 22.70 -15.92
N PHE A 389 25.37 22.62 -14.63
CA PHE A 389 24.51 22.18 -13.54
C PHE A 389 23.90 23.38 -12.79
N PHE A 390 22.59 23.59 -12.90
CA PHE A 390 21.92 24.64 -12.12
C PHE A 390 21.67 24.19 -10.67
N GLY A 391 21.88 25.10 -9.71
CA GLY A 391 21.66 24.86 -8.27
C GLY A 391 20.21 24.64 -7.86
N SER A 392 19.27 24.62 -8.79
CA SER A 392 17.82 24.58 -8.60
C SER A 392 17.11 23.52 -9.44
N LEU A 393 17.87 22.63 -10.12
CA LEU A 393 17.30 21.47 -10.81
C LEU A 393 16.58 20.57 -9.81
N CYS A 394 15.25 20.74 -9.73
CA CYS A 394 14.44 20.25 -8.62
C CYS A 394 14.44 18.72 -8.48
N ILE A 395 14.68 17.99 -9.57
CA ILE A 395 14.70 16.53 -9.61
C ILE A 395 16.08 15.99 -9.22
N MET A 396 17.15 16.70 -9.57
CA MET A 396 18.54 16.25 -9.38
C MET A 396 18.90 16.06 -7.91
N LYS A 397 18.45 16.94 -7.02
CA LYS A 397 18.67 16.78 -5.56
C LYS A 397 18.13 15.44 -5.02
N ALA A 398 17.02 14.95 -5.57
CA ALA A 398 16.43 13.69 -5.10
C ALA A 398 17.18 12.47 -5.67
N LEU A 399 17.62 12.54 -6.93
CA LEU A 399 18.43 11.48 -7.56
C LEU A 399 19.80 11.34 -6.89
N VAL A 400 20.49 12.46 -6.65
CA VAL A 400 21.79 12.50 -5.98
C VAL A 400 21.68 12.01 -4.54
N PHE A 401 20.62 12.39 -3.82
CA PHE A 401 20.37 11.88 -2.48
C PHE A 401 20.15 10.35 -2.46
N ALA A 402 19.37 9.81 -3.40
CA ALA A 402 19.17 8.37 -3.51
C ALA A 402 20.48 7.62 -3.76
N ALA A 403 21.32 8.13 -4.67
CA ALA A 403 22.64 7.56 -4.93
C ALA A 403 23.56 7.65 -3.69
N GLY A 404 23.58 8.80 -3.02
CA GLY A 404 24.35 9.01 -1.78
C GLY A 404 23.96 8.05 -0.66
N LEU A 405 22.66 7.72 -0.51
CA LEU A 405 22.21 6.72 0.46
C LEU A 405 22.69 5.30 0.12
N ILE A 406 22.70 4.93 -1.16
CA ILE A 406 23.18 3.62 -1.63
C ILE A 406 24.67 3.47 -1.32
N LEU A 407 25.48 4.47 -1.69
CA LEU A 407 26.92 4.50 -1.43
C LEU A 407 27.22 4.49 0.07
N GLY A 408 26.50 5.30 0.84
CA GLY A 408 26.66 5.34 2.30
C GLY A 408 26.26 4.03 2.99
N PHE A 409 25.21 3.34 2.50
CA PHE A 409 24.81 2.03 3.02
C PHE A 409 25.88 0.97 2.76
N ASP A 410 26.52 0.98 1.58
CA ASP A 410 27.64 0.08 1.28
C ASP A 410 28.86 0.37 2.16
N MET A 411 29.23 1.64 2.32
CA MET A 411 30.31 2.08 3.21
C MET A 411 30.07 1.72 4.68
N PHE A 412 28.81 1.64 5.10
CA PHE A 412 28.41 1.17 6.44
C PHE A 412 28.44 -0.36 6.52
N ALA A 413 27.98 -1.08 5.49
CA ALA A 413 27.93 -2.53 5.54
C ALA A 413 29.31 -3.20 5.41
N LYS A 414 30.22 -2.62 4.62
CA LYS A 414 31.55 -3.19 4.33
C LYS A 414 32.63 -2.72 5.31
N ARG A 415 33.62 -3.60 5.52
CA ARG A 415 34.79 -3.34 6.38
C ARG A 415 36.00 -2.79 5.63
N GLU A 416 36.08 -3.01 4.31
CA GLU A 416 37.18 -2.58 3.46
C GLU A 416 36.92 -1.19 2.87
N LEU A 417 37.99 -0.43 2.64
CA LEU A 417 37.94 0.91 2.05
C LEU A 417 37.90 0.79 0.52
N ASP A 418 36.87 1.37 -0.08
CA ASP A 418 36.76 1.55 -1.53
C ASP A 418 36.84 3.05 -1.85
N PHE A 419 37.98 3.49 -2.39
CA PHE A 419 38.25 4.90 -2.66
C PHE A 419 37.32 5.49 -3.73
N GLU A 420 36.82 4.68 -4.66
CA GLU A 420 35.91 5.16 -5.70
C GLU A 420 34.53 5.47 -5.11
N ILE A 421 34.03 4.57 -4.27
CA ILE A 421 32.75 4.76 -3.54
C ILE A 421 32.85 5.94 -2.56
N GLU A 422 33.99 6.11 -1.86
CA GLU A 422 34.18 7.24 -0.94
C GLU A 422 34.24 8.60 -1.66
N ASN A 423 34.92 8.65 -2.81
CA ASN A 423 34.97 9.85 -3.64
C ASN A 423 33.58 10.17 -4.20
N ALA A 424 32.83 9.17 -4.65
CA ALA A 424 31.46 9.35 -5.12
C ALA A 424 30.53 9.81 -3.99
N PHE A 425 30.61 9.22 -2.79
CA PHE A 425 29.81 9.65 -1.64
C PHE A 425 30.12 11.10 -1.23
N SER A 426 31.39 11.49 -1.28
CA SER A 426 31.83 12.87 -1.02
C SER A 426 31.30 13.82 -2.10
N GLY A 427 31.38 13.42 -3.38
CA GLY A 427 30.79 14.16 -4.49
C GLY A 427 29.27 14.36 -4.35
N ALA A 428 28.55 13.36 -3.82
CA ALA A 428 27.10 13.47 -3.60
C ALA A 428 26.79 14.57 -2.58
N LYS A 429 27.57 14.66 -1.50
CA LYS A 429 27.47 15.75 -0.52
C LYS A 429 27.81 17.10 -1.14
N GLU A 430 28.91 17.21 -1.88
CA GLU A 430 29.32 18.46 -2.55
C GLU A 430 28.30 19.00 -3.56
N ILE A 431 27.57 18.10 -4.24
CA ILE A 431 26.47 18.49 -5.12
C ILE A 431 25.26 18.94 -4.31
N LEU A 432 24.88 18.21 -3.25
CA LEU A 432 23.76 18.61 -2.41
C LEU A 432 24.01 19.93 -1.68
N ASP A 433 25.23 20.17 -1.20
CA ASP A 433 25.65 21.44 -0.58
C ASP A 433 25.59 22.60 -1.58
N PHE A 434 25.98 22.37 -2.83
CA PHE A 434 25.84 23.37 -3.90
C PHE A 434 24.37 23.73 -4.17
N ILE A 435 23.47 22.74 -4.17
CA ILE A 435 22.03 22.96 -4.34
C ILE A 435 21.40 23.56 -3.06
N ALA A 436 21.98 23.28 -1.88
CA ALA A 436 21.48 23.71 -0.58
C ALA A 436 21.39 25.24 -0.45
N GLU A 437 22.25 25.98 -1.15
CA GLU A 437 22.21 27.45 -1.23
C GLU A 437 20.81 27.98 -1.62
N GLN A 438 20.06 27.21 -2.41
CA GLN A 438 18.77 27.62 -2.98
C GLN A 438 17.61 26.69 -2.58
N SER A 439 17.87 25.61 -1.87
CA SER A 439 16.90 24.57 -1.58
C SER A 439 17.10 23.98 -0.19
N ALA A 440 16.19 24.34 0.74
CA ALA A 440 16.16 23.78 2.10
C ALA A 440 16.11 22.24 2.12
N GLN A 441 15.46 21.62 1.13
CA GLN A 441 15.44 20.16 1.01
C GLN A 441 16.81 19.58 0.68
N ALA A 442 17.61 20.27 -0.13
CA ALA A 442 18.96 19.81 -0.46
C ALA A 442 19.89 19.99 0.75
N ALA A 443 19.73 21.09 1.51
CA ALA A 443 20.42 21.28 2.79
C ALA A 443 20.13 20.13 3.76
N HIS A 444 18.87 19.74 3.88
CA HIS A 444 18.51 18.60 4.73
C HIS A 444 19.02 17.25 4.22
N TYR A 445 19.00 17.02 2.91
CA TYR A 445 19.60 15.81 2.33
C TYR A 445 21.11 15.75 2.56
N ALA A 446 21.82 16.87 2.42
CA ALA A 446 23.23 16.97 2.75
C ALA A 446 23.50 16.68 4.24
N GLU A 447 22.68 17.23 5.13
CA GLU A 447 22.74 16.97 6.58
C GLU A 447 22.54 15.48 6.89
N ILE A 448 21.55 14.83 6.29
CA ILE A 448 21.32 13.38 6.45
C ILE A 448 22.56 12.57 6.02
N LEU A 449 23.17 12.89 4.87
CA LEU A 449 24.38 12.19 4.42
C LEU A 449 25.59 12.51 5.31
N ALA A 450 25.68 13.71 5.89
CA ALA A 450 26.71 14.05 6.87
C ALA A 450 26.55 13.26 8.18
N LEU A 451 25.32 13.08 8.66
CA LEU A 451 25.00 12.22 9.80
C LEU A 451 25.33 10.74 9.50
N LEU A 452 25.03 10.26 8.29
CA LEU A 452 25.41 8.91 7.86
C LEU A 452 26.92 8.72 7.84
N SER A 453 27.66 9.70 7.31
CA SER A 453 29.13 9.73 7.31
C SER A 453 29.70 9.60 8.73
N THR A 454 29.08 10.28 9.70
CA THR A 454 29.45 10.20 11.12
C THR A 454 29.20 8.80 11.68
N ALA A 455 28.05 8.18 11.37
CA ALA A 455 27.72 6.82 11.79
C ALA A 455 28.70 5.78 11.21
N ILE A 456 29.07 5.91 9.93
CA ILE A 456 30.08 5.06 9.27
C ILE A 456 31.44 5.18 10.00
N ALA A 457 31.86 6.40 10.32
CA ALA A 457 33.11 6.62 11.05
C ALA A 457 33.10 6.01 12.46
N GLU A 458 31.95 6.01 13.14
CA GLU A 458 31.78 5.38 14.45
C GLU A 458 31.85 3.84 14.36
N GLN A 459 31.18 3.25 13.38
CA GLN A 459 31.20 1.81 13.15
C GLN A 459 32.61 1.30 12.81
N ARG A 460 33.34 2.03 11.96
CA ARG A 460 34.76 1.73 11.64
C ARG A 460 35.63 1.80 12.90
N ARG A 461 35.43 2.81 13.77
CA ARG A 461 36.11 2.94 15.07
C ARG A 461 35.82 1.76 16.01
N LYS A 462 34.54 1.38 16.19
CA LYS A 462 34.13 0.22 17.02
C LYS A 462 34.75 -1.08 16.50
N THR A 463 34.77 -1.27 15.19
CA THR A 463 35.36 -2.46 14.56
C THR A 463 36.88 -2.50 14.72
N ALA A 464 37.58 -1.38 14.52
CA ALA A 464 39.02 -1.28 14.75
C ALA A 464 39.41 -1.51 16.23
N SER A 465 38.58 -1.07 17.18
CA SER A 465 38.79 -1.31 18.61
C SER A 465 38.65 -2.79 19.02
N LYS A 466 37.77 -3.55 18.36
CA LYS A 466 37.65 -5.01 18.55
C LYS A 466 38.83 -5.80 17.95
N GLY A 467 39.49 -5.26 16.92
CA GLY A 467 40.67 -5.86 16.28
C GLY A 467 42.01 -5.56 16.98
N ARG A 468 42.11 -4.47 17.76
CA ARG A 468 43.30 -4.14 18.55
C ARG A 468 43.35 -4.94 19.87
N SER A 469 43.83 -6.17 19.76
CA SER A 469 44.66 -6.90 20.74
C SER A 469 44.27 -6.85 22.23
N LYS A 470 43.58 -7.91 22.68
CA LYS A 470 43.63 -8.48 24.05
C LYS A 470 45.03 -8.97 24.48
N LEU A 471 46.06 -8.76 23.65
CA LEU A 471 47.44 -9.19 23.91
C LEU A 471 48.28 -8.08 24.56
N VAL A 472 48.07 -6.80 24.19
CA VAL A 472 48.82 -5.67 24.78
C VAL A 472 48.37 -5.39 26.21
N SER A 473 47.07 -5.54 26.50
CA SER A 473 46.53 -5.40 27.86
C SER A 473 46.92 -6.53 28.82
N ARG A 474 47.62 -7.57 28.34
CA ARG A 474 48.18 -8.66 29.17
C ARG A 474 49.70 -8.56 29.38
N LEU A 475 50.40 -7.73 28.61
CA LEU A 475 51.87 -7.65 28.64
C LEU A 475 52.41 -6.58 29.58
N PHE A 476 51.59 -5.59 29.96
CA PHE A 476 51.88 -4.65 31.04
C PHE A 476 50.60 -4.33 31.82
N PRO A 477 50.44 -4.81 33.06
CA PRO A 477 49.48 -4.21 33.98
C PRO A 477 50.05 -2.85 34.39
N ALA A 478 49.51 -1.77 33.85
CA ALA A 478 49.84 -0.44 34.33
C ALA A 478 49.33 -0.32 35.79
N CYS A 479 50.29 -0.18 36.68
CA CYS A 479 50.17 0.07 38.10
C CYS A 479 49.67 1.50 38.37
N GLY A 480 48.84 1.67 39.41
CA GLY A 480 48.67 2.92 40.16
C GLY A 480 47.94 4.08 39.47
N ASP A 481 46.75 4.44 39.95
CA ASP A 481 46.60 5.38 41.08
C ASP A 481 45.22 6.06 41.07
N ASP A 482 44.69 6.16 42.28
CA ASP A 482 43.54 6.97 42.67
C ASP A 482 43.79 8.47 42.51
N ALA A 483 42.66 9.19 42.40
CA ALA A 483 42.41 10.56 42.86
C ALA A 483 42.64 11.77 41.92
N LEU A 484 41.73 12.74 42.13
CA LEU A 484 41.65 14.14 41.62
C LEU A 484 40.92 14.25 40.26
N GLY A 485 39.82 14.98 40.06
CA GLY A 485 39.26 16.14 40.76
C GLY A 485 38.99 17.25 39.72
N ARG A 486 37.72 17.67 39.57
CA ARG A 486 37.16 18.93 39.00
C ARG A 486 37.94 19.75 37.93
N GLY A 487 37.22 20.24 36.91
CA GLY A 487 37.50 21.56 36.30
C GLY A 487 37.09 21.75 34.84
N ASP A 488 36.33 22.83 34.58
CA ASP A 488 36.00 23.45 33.29
C ASP A 488 37.21 23.78 32.39
N GLY A 489 36.95 23.99 31.09
CA GLY A 489 37.74 24.94 30.29
C GLY A 489 37.84 24.67 28.79
N ASP A 490 37.30 25.59 27.99
CA ASP A 490 37.53 25.80 26.55
C ASP A 490 39.01 25.70 26.11
N ALA A 491 39.27 25.15 24.91
CA ALA A 491 40.34 25.64 24.04
C ALA A 491 40.14 25.23 22.57
N GLN A 492 40.08 26.27 21.72
CA GLN A 492 40.12 26.23 20.26
C GLN A 492 41.44 25.66 19.71
N PHE A 493 41.41 25.03 18.53
CA PHE A 493 42.58 25.03 17.64
C PHE A 493 42.16 25.09 16.16
N ARG A 494 42.70 26.08 15.45
CA ARG A 494 42.57 26.34 13.99
C ARG A 494 43.66 25.58 13.20
N PRO A 495 43.48 25.40 11.87
CA PRO A 495 44.28 24.50 11.04
C PRO A 495 45.57 25.16 10.50
N SER A 496 46.58 24.36 10.17
CA SER A 496 47.75 24.80 9.40
C SER A 496 47.74 24.21 7.99
N GLU A 497 47.85 25.11 7.01
CA GLU A 497 48.18 24.83 5.62
C GLU A 497 49.63 24.31 5.48
N ALA A 498 49.84 23.37 4.56
CA ALA A 498 51.11 23.21 3.87
C ALA A 498 50.84 22.66 2.46
N ALA A 499 51.18 23.48 1.47
CA ALA A 499 51.03 23.20 0.05
C ALA A 499 52.20 22.38 -0.51
N GLY A 500 51.90 21.57 -1.54
CA GLY A 500 52.67 21.50 -2.77
C GLY A 500 53.80 20.47 -2.88
N GLN A 501 53.56 19.42 -3.67
CA GLN A 501 54.46 19.12 -4.79
C GLN A 501 53.79 18.29 -5.89
N VAL A 502 53.93 18.80 -7.10
CA VAL A 502 53.50 18.25 -8.39
C VAL A 502 54.55 17.25 -8.87
N VAL A 503 54.12 16.06 -9.29
CA VAL A 503 54.82 15.25 -10.29
C VAL A 503 53.79 14.80 -11.31
N GLY A 504 53.87 15.38 -12.50
CA GLY A 504 53.10 14.93 -13.65
C GLY A 504 53.86 13.84 -14.40
N ASP A 505 53.14 12.89 -14.97
CA ASP A 505 53.52 12.28 -16.25
C ASP A 505 52.30 11.72 -16.99
N ARG A 506 52.02 12.37 -18.12
CA ARG A 506 51.51 11.87 -19.42
C ARG A 506 50.53 10.69 -19.44
N LEU A 507 49.26 10.99 -19.69
CA LEU A 507 48.34 10.09 -20.40
C LEU A 507 48.63 10.15 -21.92
N PRO A 508 48.59 9.04 -22.67
CA PRO A 508 48.63 9.06 -24.12
C PRO A 508 47.31 9.63 -24.69
N PRO A 509 47.34 10.24 -25.88
CA PRO A 509 46.14 10.63 -26.59
C PRO A 509 45.46 9.39 -27.16
N ASP A 510 44.16 9.50 -27.40
CA ASP A 510 43.31 8.55 -28.14
C ASP A 510 42.61 7.50 -27.26
N GLY A 511 41.38 7.86 -26.89
CA GLY A 511 40.40 6.97 -26.27
C GLY A 511 39.02 7.57 -26.40
N THR A 512 38.41 7.43 -27.57
CA THR A 512 37.01 7.75 -27.87
C THR A 512 36.06 6.86 -27.04
N GLY A 513 35.89 7.19 -25.75
CA GLY A 513 35.02 6.47 -24.81
C GLY A 513 33.60 7.03 -24.78
N HIS A 514 32.63 6.26 -25.30
CA HIS A 514 31.20 6.55 -25.28
C HIS A 514 30.60 6.38 -23.86
N TRP A 515 29.89 7.40 -23.33
CA TRP A 515 29.30 7.46 -21.97
C TRP A 515 28.24 6.39 -21.65
N LEU A 516 27.76 5.64 -22.64
CA LEU A 516 26.78 4.56 -22.47
C LEU A 516 27.36 3.15 -22.58
N LEU A 517 28.69 3.01 -22.58
CA LEU A 517 29.38 1.73 -22.50
C LEU A 517 30.36 1.68 -21.31
N GLY A 518 29.88 2.08 -20.14
CA GLY A 518 30.23 1.34 -18.92
C GLY A 518 29.28 0.15 -18.83
N GLN A 519 29.45 -0.86 -19.69
CA GLN A 519 28.64 -2.07 -19.56
C GLN A 519 28.97 -2.72 -18.21
N PRO A 520 27.98 -3.07 -17.36
CA PRO A 520 28.18 -4.15 -16.42
C PRO A 520 28.63 -5.35 -17.25
N GLN A 521 29.69 -6.06 -16.86
CA GLN A 521 30.24 -7.19 -17.60
C GLN A 521 29.11 -8.05 -18.19
N THR A 522 29.11 -8.19 -19.52
CA THR A 522 28.15 -8.97 -20.29
C THR A 522 28.01 -10.38 -19.69
N LEU A 523 26.82 -10.68 -19.16
CA LEU A 523 26.43 -11.99 -18.61
C LEU A 523 26.22 -13.07 -19.70
N SER A 524 26.92 -13.03 -20.84
CA SER A 524 26.65 -13.95 -21.96
C SER A 524 27.85 -14.67 -22.57
N SER A 525 29.04 -14.62 -21.97
CA SER A 525 30.14 -15.47 -22.41
C SER A 525 31.07 -15.81 -21.25
N GLU A 526 31.28 -17.10 -21.03
CA GLU A 526 32.16 -17.70 -20.01
C GLU A 526 31.55 -17.92 -18.61
N MET A 527 30.53 -18.77 -18.51
CA MET A 527 30.32 -19.56 -17.30
C MET A 527 29.92 -20.98 -17.66
N ASP A 528 30.85 -21.92 -17.43
CA ASP A 528 30.63 -23.36 -17.53
C ASP A 528 29.38 -23.79 -16.73
N GLY A 529 28.57 -24.65 -17.36
CA GLY A 529 27.26 -25.11 -16.85
C GLY A 529 27.28 -25.78 -15.48
N ASP A 530 28.45 -26.19 -14.98
CA ASP A 530 28.59 -26.84 -13.67
C ASP A 530 28.68 -25.85 -12.49
N PHE A 531 29.03 -24.58 -12.72
CA PHE A 531 29.11 -23.56 -11.64
C PHE A 531 27.72 -23.03 -11.23
N ILE A 532 26.78 -22.95 -12.18
CA ILE A 532 25.38 -22.55 -11.94
C ILE A 532 24.60 -23.62 -11.16
N ALA A 533 24.93 -24.90 -11.34
CA ALA A 533 24.34 -25.99 -10.56
C ALA A 533 24.81 -25.96 -9.08
N SER A 534 26.05 -25.53 -8.83
CA SER A 534 26.63 -25.33 -7.50
C SER A 534 25.97 -24.15 -6.75
N GLN A 535 25.81 -23.01 -7.42
CA GLN A 535 25.16 -21.81 -6.86
C GLN A 535 23.64 -21.99 -6.62
N ARG A 536 22.93 -22.74 -7.49
CA ARG A 536 21.52 -23.14 -7.26
C ARG A 536 21.34 -23.98 -6.00
N LYS A 537 22.31 -24.84 -5.67
CA LYS A 537 22.29 -25.63 -4.42
C LYS A 537 22.61 -24.78 -3.19
N GLY A 538 23.48 -23.78 -3.30
CA GLY A 538 23.80 -22.83 -2.22
C GLY A 538 22.61 -21.93 -1.83
N VAL A 539 21.92 -21.37 -2.82
CA VAL A 539 20.73 -20.51 -2.60
C VAL A 539 19.52 -21.33 -2.12
N ALA A 540 19.33 -22.55 -2.65
CA ALA A 540 18.29 -23.47 -2.18
C ALA A 540 18.60 -24.14 -0.82
N SER A 541 19.84 -24.05 -0.35
CA SER A 541 20.29 -24.47 0.99
C SER A 541 20.04 -23.38 2.03
N LEU A 542 20.36 -22.12 1.69
CA LEU A 542 20.06 -20.97 2.55
C LEU A 542 18.55 -20.77 2.74
N LEU A 543 17.75 -20.96 1.69
CA LEU A 543 16.28 -20.89 1.77
C LEU A 543 15.67 -22.08 2.53
N ARG A 544 16.36 -23.23 2.61
CA ARG A 544 15.93 -24.39 3.42
C ARG A 544 16.22 -24.22 4.91
N ASN A 545 17.32 -23.55 5.26
CA ASN A 545 17.70 -23.34 6.67
C ASN A 545 16.91 -22.21 7.36
N LEU A 546 16.22 -21.37 6.61
CA LEU A 546 15.28 -20.37 7.14
C LEU A 546 13.86 -20.93 7.38
N ILE A 547 13.62 -22.22 7.08
CA ILE A 547 12.34 -22.90 7.30
C ILE A 547 12.61 -24.17 8.13
N SER A 548 12.75 -24.01 9.45
CA SER A 548 12.77 -25.16 10.37
C SER A 548 11.35 -25.70 10.56
N LYS A 549 11.12 -26.94 10.10
CA LYS A 549 9.94 -27.76 10.46
C LYS A 549 10.10 -28.36 11.88
N PRO A 550 9.01 -28.57 12.65
CA PRO A 550 9.02 -29.45 13.81
C PRO A 550 9.03 -30.93 13.39
N PRO A 551 9.40 -31.87 14.29
CA PRO A 551 9.69 -33.26 13.95
C PRO A 551 8.42 -34.10 13.65
N SER A 552 8.59 -35.06 12.74
CA SER A 552 7.58 -36.00 12.24
C SER A 552 7.20 -37.11 13.24
N ILE A 553 5.90 -37.38 13.40
CA ILE A 553 5.31 -38.56 14.07
C ILE A 553 4.72 -39.50 12.98
N PRO A 554 4.78 -40.84 13.12
CA PRO A 554 4.68 -41.77 12.00
C PRO A 554 3.23 -42.07 11.58
N GLN A 555 3.03 -42.20 10.26
CA GLN A 555 1.76 -42.60 9.64
C GLN A 555 1.43 -44.06 9.97
N ALA A 556 0.23 -44.29 10.51
CA ALA A 556 -0.39 -45.61 10.55
C ALA A 556 -1.07 -45.87 9.20
N GLU A 557 -0.73 -47.00 8.57
CA GLU A 557 -1.36 -47.49 7.35
C GLU A 557 -2.84 -47.84 7.59
N SER A 558 -3.74 -47.31 6.76
CA SER A 558 -5.08 -47.88 6.57
C SER A 558 -5.25 -48.26 5.10
N THR A 559 -5.25 -49.56 4.85
CA THR A 559 -5.37 -50.23 3.56
C THR A 559 -6.72 -49.91 2.90
N ILE A 560 -6.71 -49.22 1.76
CA ILE A 560 -7.91 -49.08 0.92
C ILE A 560 -8.03 -50.34 0.06
N HIS A 561 -9.01 -51.18 0.41
CA HIS A 561 -9.46 -52.28 -0.43
C HIS A 561 -10.21 -51.74 -1.65
N THR A 562 -9.58 -51.80 -2.82
CA THR A 562 -10.26 -51.72 -4.12
C THR A 562 -11.07 -52.99 -4.35
N LYS A 563 -12.39 -52.91 -4.18
CA LYS A 563 -13.31 -53.90 -4.76
C LYS A 563 -13.90 -53.35 -6.05
N ASN A 564 -13.43 -53.92 -7.16
CA ASN A 564 -14.12 -53.93 -8.44
C ASN A 564 -15.57 -54.38 -8.23
N THR A 565 -16.52 -53.56 -8.67
CA THR A 565 -17.83 -54.04 -9.11
C THR A 565 -18.12 -53.44 -10.47
N SER A 566 -18.29 -54.34 -11.43
CA SER A 566 -18.63 -54.09 -12.82
C SER A 566 -20.13 -53.85 -13.00
N ASN A 567 -20.45 -52.79 -13.75
CA ASN A 567 -21.60 -52.58 -14.64
C ASN A 567 -23.03 -52.81 -14.14
N MET A 568 -23.85 -51.75 -14.23
CA MET A 568 -25.09 -51.69 -15.02
C MET A 568 -25.51 -50.20 -15.15
N GLY A 569 -25.99 -49.81 -16.33
CA GLY A 569 -25.89 -48.44 -16.83
C GLY A 569 -26.98 -47.44 -16.44
N SER A 570 -26.61 -46.17 -16.54
CA SER A 570 -27.44 -45.10 -17.09
C SER A 570 -26.52 -44.03 -17.67
N ASN A 571 -26.36 -44.05 -19.00
CA ASN A 571 -25.71 -42.98 -19.76
C ASN A 571 -26.68 -41.77 -19.80
N THR A 572 -26.80 -41.03 -18.70
CA THR A 572 -27.33 -39.66 -18.73
C THR A 572 -26.16 -38.73 -18.99
N PRO A 573 -26.20 -37.89 -20.05
CA PRO A 573 -25.16 -36.89 -20.28
C PRO A 573 -25.04 -36.02 -19.03
N SER A 574 -23.82 -35.76 -18.57
CA SER A 574 -23.58 -34.74 -17.54
C SER A 574 -24.18 -33.41 -18.00
N THR A 575 -25.26 -32.98 -17.38
CA THR A 575 -25.94 -31.68 -17.59
C THR A 575 -25.15 -30.52 -17.00
N TRP A 576 -24.06 -30.80 -16.29
CA TRP A 576 -23.21 -29.80 -15.68
C TRP A 576 -22.55 -28.92 -16.74
N ARG A 577 -22.74 -27.60 -16.62
CA ARG A 577 -22.06 -26.56 -17.39
C ARG A 577 -21.55 -25.46 -16.46
N PRO A 578 -20.45 -24.77 -16.79
CA PRO A 578 -20.09 -23.53 -16.12
C PRO A 578 -21.24 -22.51 -16.22
N LEU A 579 -21.66 -21.99 -15.08
CA LEU A 579 -22.57 -20.85 -15.00
C LEU A 579 -21.78 -19.54 -15.10
N ASP A 580 -22.46 -18.52 -15.60
CA ASP A 580 -22.05 -17.13 -15.44
C ASP A 580 -22.75 -16.55 -14.20
N VAL A 581 -21.96 -16.11 -13.21
CA VAL A 581 -22.46 -15.68 -11.89
C VAL A 581 -22.11 -14.22 -11.62
N GLY A 582 -23.14 -13.41 -11.35
CA GLY A 582 -22.99 -12.04 -10.91
C GLY A 582 -23.07 -11.94 -9.39
N VAL A 583 -22.07 -11.36 -8.74
CA VAL A 583 -22.06 -11.13 -7.29
C VAL A 583 -22.16 -9.63 -7.03
N VAL A 584 -23.19 -9.19 -6.31
CA VAL A 584 -23.37 -7.78 -5.97
C VAL A 584 -22.82 -7.53 -4.57
N GLY A 585 -21.71 -6.80 -4.47
CA GLY A 585 -21.00 -6.48 -3.24
C GLY A 585 -19.66 -7.22 -3.14
N GLY A 586 -18.56 -6.47 -3.02
CA GLY A 586 -17.20 -6.96 -2.95
C GLY A 586 -16.63 -7.03 -1.54
N GLY A 587 -17.46 -7.21 -0.50
CA GLY A 587 -17.00 -7.41 0.88
C GLY A 587 -16.44 -8.81 1.15
N ILE A 588 -16.22 -9.16 2.43
CA ILE A 588 -15.72 -10.49 2.85
C ILE A 588 -16.55 -11.63 2.25
N GLY A 589 -17.88 -11.56 2.36
CA GLY A 589 -18.77 -12.57 1.79
C GLY A 589 -18.71 -12.65 0.26
N GLY A 590 -18.67 -11.50 -0.41
CA GLY A 590 -18.60 -11.41 -1.88
C GLY A 590 -17.30 -12.01 -2.44
N MET A 591 -16.17 -11.69 -1.82
CA MET A 591 -14.88 -12.29 -2.19
C MET A 591 -14.86 -13.80 -1.89
N SER A 592 -15.41 -14.21 -0.74
CA SER A 592 -15.48 -15.63 -0.36
C SER A 592 -16.31 -16.45 -1.36
N VAL A 593 -17.48 -15.97 -1.77
CA VAL A 593 -18.32 -16.69 -2.76
C VAL A 593 -17.68 -16.67 -4.14
N GLY A 594 -16.94 -15.61 -4.48
CA GLY A 594 -16.11 -15.56 -5.67
C GLY A 594 -15.10 -16.70 -5.72
N ILE A 595 -14.36 -16.92 -4.62
CA ILE A 595 -13.41 -18.04 -4.50
C ILE A 595 -14.13 -19.39 -4.58
N ALA A 596 -15.22 -19.56 -3.83
CA ALA A 596 -15.93 -20.83 -3.76
C ALA A 596 -16.51 -21.24 -5.12
N LEU A 597 -17.17 -20.32 -5.83
CA LEU A 597 -17.81 -20.61 -7.13
C LEU A 597 -16.81 -20.71 -8.28
N ARG A 598 -15.70 -19.94 -8.29
CA ARG A 598 -14.66 -20.16 -9.31
C ARG A 598 -14.08 -21.57 -9.19
N ARG A 599 -13.85 -22.06 -7.97
CA ARG A 599 -13.33 -23.41 -7.71
C ARG A 599 -14.33 -24.51 -8.03
N ALA A 600 -15.62 -24.24 -7.85
CA ALA A 600 -16.69 -25.10 -8.35
C ALA A 600 -16.71 -25.20 -9.89
N GLY A 601 -16.02 -24.31 -10.61
CA GLY A 601 -15.84 -24.33 -12.06
C GLY A 601 -16.70 -23.31 -12.81
N HIS A 602 -17.17 -22.26 -12.14
CA HIS A 602 -18.00 -21.20 -12.75
C HIS A 602 -17.20 -19.94 -13.08
N ARG A 603 -17.78 -19.08 -13.91
CA ARG A 603 -17.27 -17.74 -14.18
C ARG A 603 -17.97 -16.76 -13.23
N VAL A 604 -17.19 -15.92 -12.55
CA VAL A 604 -17.72 -15.02 -11.54
C VAL A 604 -17.29 -13.59 -11.81
N THR A 605 -18.26 -12.68 -11.82
CA THR A 605 -18.03 -11.23 -11.85
C THR A 605 -18.61 -10.60 -10.59
N ILE A 606 -17.76 -9.94 -9.80
CA ILE A 606 -18.14 -9.18 -8.61
C ILE A 606 -18.32 -7.71 -8.99
N TYR A 607 -19.48 -7.15 -8.66
CA TYR A 607 -19.80 -5.73 -8.82
C TYR A 607 -19.77 -5.02 -7.47
N GLU A 608 -18.92 -4.01 -7.33
CA GLU A 608 -18.80 -3.20 -6.11
C GLU A 608 -19.16 -1.74 -6.39
N LYS A 609 -19.82 -1.06 -5.44
CA LYS A 609 -20.25 0.34 -5.60
C LYS A 609 -19.13 1.37 -5.41
N HIS A 610 -18.01 1.01 -4.79
CA HIS A 610 -16.85 1.89 -4.53
C HIS A 610 -15.52 1.27 -5.01
N ASP A 611 -14.46 2.07 -5.11
CA ASP A 611 -13.12 1.64 -5.56
C ASP A 611 -12.20 1.15 -4.42
N PHE A 612 -12.77 0.87 -3.25
CA PHE A 612 -12.07 0.46 -2.00
C PHE A 612 -11.05 1.47 -1.46
N ALA A 613 -11.02 2.72 -1.96
CA ALA A 613 -10.11 3.74 -1.46
C ALA A 613 -10.49 4.17 -0.02
N GLY A 614 -9.53 4.12 0.90
CA GLY A 614 -9.70 4.66 2.25
C GLY A 614 -10.63 3.88 3.17
N GLU A 615 -10.89 2.59 2.91
CA GLU A 615 -11.66 1.77 3.86
C GLU A 615 -10.98 1.79 5.23
N VAL A 616 -11.72 2.06 6.31
CA VAL A 616 -11.28 1.91 7.71
C VAL A 616 -11.88 0.62 8.25
N GLY A 617 -11.07 -0.19 8.93
CA GLY A 617 -11.45 -1.52 9.39
C GLY A 617 -11.49 -1.63 10.91
N ALA A 618 -12.33 -2.54 11.40
CA ALA A 618 -12.28 -3.02 12.78
C ALA A 618 -11.74 -4.46 12.81
N SER A 619 -11.54 -5.03 14.00
CA SER A 619 -11.16 -6.43 14.12
C SER A 619 -12.29 -7.37 13.68
N VAL A 620 -11.92 -8.52 13.11
CA VAL A 620 -12.83 -9.57 12.64
C VAL A 620 -12.33 -10.91 13.14
N SER A 621 -13.18 -11.61 13.89
CA SER A 621 -12.86 -12.96 14.38
C SER A 621 -13.22 -14.03 13.34
N CYS A 622 -12.39 -15.05 13.23
CA CYS A 622 -12.62 -16.22 12.40
C CYS A 622 -12.34 -17.50 13.19
N ALA A 623 -13.41 -18.12 13.72
CA ALA A 623 -13.35 -19.39 14.45
C ALA A 623 -13.18 -20.57 13.49
N ALA A 624 -13.09 -21.81 14.00
CA ALA A 624 -12.70 -22.98 13.20
C ALA A 624 -13.70 -23.26 12.06
N ASN A 625 -14.98 -23.01 12.31
CA ASN A 625 -16.04 -23.09 11.31
C ASN A 625 -15.82 -22.17 10.10
N GLY A 626 -15.16 -21.02 10.26
CA GLY A 626 -14.75 -20.15 9.15
C GLY A 626 -13.33 -20.46 8.64
N THR A 627 -12.35 -20.61 9.53
CA THR A 627 -10.93 -20.85 9.20
C THR A 627 -10.77 -22.08 8.31
N ARG A 628 -11.55 -23.15 8.53
CA ARG A 628 -11.49 -24.36 7.70
C ARG A 628 -11.69 -24.09 6.21
N TRP A 629 -12.56 -23.14 5.86
CA TRP A 629 -12.83 -22.77 4.47
C TRP A 629 -11.75 -21.90 3.89
N LEU A 630 -11.07 -21.07 4.69
CA LEU A 630 -9.88 -20.37 4.22
C LEU A 630 -8.78 -21.38 3.83
N HIS A 631 -8.62 -22.46 4.59
CA HIS A 631 -7.66 -23.53 4.26
C HIS A 631 -8.08 -24.40 3.08
N ALA A 632 -9.34 -24.84 3.00
CA ALA A 632 -9.88 -25.53 1.82
C ALA A 632 -9.78 -24.63 0.56
N TRP A 633 -10.02 -23.35 0.81
CA TRP A 633 -9.71 -22.13 0.10
C TRP A 633 -8.29 -21.96 -0.43
N GLY A 634 -7.29 -22.69 0.07
CA GLY A 634 -5.88 -22.37 -0.19
C GLY A 634 -5.55 -20.88 -0.02
N VAL A 635 -6.32 -20.16 0.81
CA VAL A 635 -6.12 -18.73 1.07
C VAL A 635 -4.86 -18.62 1.89
N ASP A 636 -3.97 -17.70 1.50
CA ASP A 636 -2.79 -17.38 2.29
C ASP A 636 -3.20 -16.60 3.54
N VAL A 637 -3.53 -17.34 4.61
CA VAL A 637 -3.98 -16.80 5.90
C VAL A 637 -2.91 -15.88 6.52
N ALA A 638 -1.63 -16.09 6.23
CA ALA A 638 -0.54 -15.28 6.78
C ALA A 638 -0.59 -13.83 6.27
N LYS A 639 -1.12 -13.58 5.06
CA LYS A 639 -1.36 -12.21 4.54
C LYS A 639 -2.36 -11.43 5.39
N GLY A 640 -3.24 -12.12 6.11
CA GLY A 640 -4.18 -11.51 7.04
C GLY A 640 -3.54 -10.94 8.31
N ASP A 641 -2.27 -11.29 8.57
CA ASP A 641 -1.52 -11.01 9.81
C ASP A 641 -2.35 -11.24 11.09
N PRO A 642 -2.94 -12.44 11.26
CA PRO A 642 -3.84 -12.70 12.37
C PRO A 642 -3.10 -12.80 13.70
N VAL A 643 -3.82 -12.52 14.78
CA VAL A 643 -3.48 -13.04 16.10
C VAL A 643 -4.23 -14.36 16.28
N VAL A 644 -3.50 -15.44 16.57
CA VAL A 644 -4.10 -16.73 16.94
C VAL A 644 -4.52 -16.67 18.40
N LEU A 645 -5.82 -16.74 18.65
CA LEU A 645 -6.37 -16.63 20.00
C LEU A 645 -6.08 -17.87 20.83
N ARG A 646 -5.63 -17.64 22.07
CA ARG A 646 -5.34 -18.66 23.09
C ARG A 646 -6.37 -18.70 24.20
N LYS A 647 -7.09 -17.60 24.44
CA LYS A 647 -8.08 -17.51 25.53
C LYS A 647 -9.24 -16.59 25.17
N LEU A 648 -10.38 -16.82 25.81
CA LEU A 648 -11.42 -15.82 26.01
C LEU A 648 -11.43 -15.44 27.49
N ILE A 649 -11.34 -14.16 27.79
CA ILE A 649 -11.20 -13.68 29.18
C ILE A 649 -12.32 -12.70 29.48
N ASN A 650 -13.18 -13.04 30.43
CA ASN A 650 -14.15 -12.12 31.00
C ASN A 650 -13.60 -11.58 32.33
N ARG A 651 -13.55 -10.26 32.46
CA ARG A 651 -12.95 -9.51 33.56
C ARG A 651 -14.02 -8.75 34.32
N ASP A 652 -13.74 -8.55 35.60
CA ASP A 652 -14.53 -7.68 36.45
C ASP A 652 -14.47 -6.24 35.94
N TRP A 653 -15.63 -5.58 35.93
CA TRP A 653 -15.80 -4.24 35.38
C TRP A 653 -14.92 -3.19 36.07
N LYS A 654 -14.70 -3.31 37.39
CA LYS A 654 -14.04 -2.27 38.20
C LYS A 654 -12.57 -2.55 38.44
N THR A 655 -12.22 -3.81 38.64
CA THR A 655 -10.87 -4.22 39.04
C THR A 655 -10.05 -4.73 37.87
N GLY A 656 -10.69 -5.16 36.77
CA GLY A 656 -10.01 -5.78 35.64
C GLY A 656 -9.54 -7.22 35.91
N GLU A 657 -9.76 -7.77 37.11
CA GLU A 657 -9.38 -9.14 37.45
C GLU A 657 -10.20 -10.16 36.64
N PRO A 658 -9.60 -11.27 36.16
CA PRO A 658 -10.33 -12.31 35.45
C PRO A 658 -11.42 -12.96 36.32
N VAL A 659 -12.66 -12.94 35.84
CA VAL A 659 -13.84 -13.57 36.46
C VAL A 659 -14.13 -14.94 35.85
N SER A 660 -13.95 -15.06 34.53
CA SER A 660 -14.18 -16.29 33.78
C SER A 660 -13.17 -16.37 32.65
N VAL A 661 -12.43 -17.48 32.57
CA VAL A 661 -11.45 -17.74 31.51
C VAL A 661 -11.88 -19.01 30.79
N TYR A 662 -11.90 -18.95 29.46
CA TYR A 662 -12.09 -20.10 28.59
C TYR A 662 -10.80 -20.29 27.78
N ASP A 663 -10.05 -21.34 28.10
CA ASP A 663 -8.81 -21.67 27.41
C ASP A 663 -9.09 -22.26 26.01
N LEU A 664 -8.21 -21.93 25.05
CA LEU A 664 -8.25 -22.39 23.66
C LEU A 664 -6.97 -23.16 23.29
N ASP A 665 -6.22 -23.65 24.28
CA ASP A 665 -4.94 -24.33 24.03
C ASP A 665 -5.13 -25.65 23.26
N ASP A 666 -6.22 -26.38 23.52
CA ASP A 666 -6.60 -27.63 22.83
C ASP A 666 -7.47 -27.39 21.57
N TYR A 667 -7.70 -26.13 21.19
CA TYR A 667 -8.70 -25.77 20.19
C TYR A 667 -8.37 -26.30 18.79
N GLU A 668 -7.11 -26.18 18.37
CA GLU A 668 -6.65 -26.71 17.08
C GLU A 668 -6.67 -28.24 17.05
N GLU A 669 -6.31 -28.90 18.16
CA GLU A 669 -6.39 -30.36 18.28
C GLU A 669 -7.84 -30.86 18.15
N ARG A 670 -8.77 -30.18 18.81
CA ARG A 670 -10.19 -30.55 18.80
C ARG A 670 -10.88 -30.30 17.47
N TRP A 671 -10.55 -29.20 16.80
CA TRP A 671 -11.31 -28.73 15.63
C TRP A 671 -10.53 -28.77 14.32
N GLY A 672 -9.23 -29.09 14.36
CA GLY A 672 -8.32 -29.13 13.22
C GLY A 672 -7.85 -27.76 12.71
N TYR A 673 -8.36 -26.67 13.29
CA TYR A 673 -8.07 -25.31 12.83
C TYR A 673 -8.00 -24.32 14.00
N VAL A 674 -7.12 -23.34 13.87
CA VAL A 674 -6.93 -22.27 14.87
C VAL A 674 -8.07 -21.24 14.85
N TYR A 675 -8.25 -20.52 15.97
CA TYR A 675 -9.14 -19.36 16.06
C TYR A 675 -8.34 -18.08 15.75
N ASN A 676 -8.58 -17.48 14.58
CA ASN A 676 -7.89 -16.28 14.13
C ASN A 676 -8.65 -14.98 14.51
N MET A 677 -7.88 -13.93 14.82
CA MET A 677 -8.36 -12.55 14.88
C MET A 677 -7.63 -11.71 13.82
N PHE A 678 -8.36 -11.26 12.82
CA PHE A 678 -7.84 -10.44 11.72
C PHE A 678 -8.19 -8.98 11.89
N HIS A 679 -7.46 -8.09 11.21
CA HIS A 679 -7.96 -6.78 10.87
C HIS A 679 -8.80 -6.88 9.58
N ARG A 680 -9.99 -6.24 9.52
CA ARG A 680 -10.93 -6.39 8.40
C ARG A 680 -10.28 -6.15 7.04
N GLN A 681 -9.44 -5.13 6.91
CA GLN A 681 -8.79 -4.80 5.64
C GLN A 681 -7.85 -5.92 5.18
N TYR A 682 -7.03 -6.49 6.07
CA TYR A 682 -6.10 -7.56 5.71
C TYR A 682 -6.84 -8.86 5.38
N MET A 683 -7.92 -9.16 6.11
CA MET A 683 -8.81 -10.27 5.78
C MET A 683 -9.46 -10.08 4.40
N HIS A 684 -9.86 -8.86 4.06
CA HIS A 684 -10.40 -8.54 2.74
C HIS A 684 -9.33 -8.68 1.65
N THR A 685 -8.13 -8.13 1.86
CA THR A 685 -7.02 -8.23 0.92
C THR A 685 -6.64 -9.68 0.64
N MET A 686 -6.48 -10.54 1.65
CA MET A 686 -6.11 -11.94 1.43
C MET A 686 -7.18 -12.71 0.63
N LEU A 687 -8.47 -12.40 0.85
CA LEU A 687 -9.57 -12.99 0.10
C LEU A 687 -9.64 -12.45 -1.33
N LYS A 688 -9.49 -11.13 -1.51
CA LYS A 688 -9.47 -10.48 -2.82
C LYS A 688 -8.33 -11.01 -3.68
N ASP A 689 -7.12 -11.09 -3.12
CA ASP A 689 -5.96 -11.67 -3.80
C ASP A 689 -6.25 -13.13 -4.22
N CYS A 690 -6.78 -13.96 -3.31
CA CYS A 690 -7.12 -15.35 -3.63
C CYS A 690 -8.24 -15.46 -4.68
N ALA A 691 -9.21 -14.56 -4.68
CA ALA A 691 -10.30 -14.55 -5.65
C ALA A 691 -9.81 -14.18 -7.06
N MET A 692 -8.85 -13.26 -7.15
CA MET A 692 -8.42 -12.63 -8.41
C MET A 692 -7.08 -13.17 -8.95
N GLN A 693 -6.34 -13.96 -8.18
CA GLN A 693 -5.06 -14.53 -8.65
C GLN A 693 -5.26 -15.45 -9.85
N GLU A 694 -4.30 -15.38 -10.77
CA GLU A 694 -4.20 -16.25 -11.95
C GLU A 694 -3.88 -17.68 -11.54
N GLU A 695 -3.00 -17.86 -10.54
CA GLU A 695 -2.64 -19.17 -10.02
C GLU A 695 -3.75 -19.73 -9.11
N GLY A 696 -4.39 -20.84 -9.50
CA GLY A 696 -5.38 -21.52 -8.67
C GLY A 696 -6.42 -22.27 -9.48
N GLU A 697 -7.32 -22.98 -8.78
CA GLU A 697 -8.42 -23.70 -9.43
C GLU A 697 -9.50 -22.72 -9.92
N GLY A 698 -9.97 -22.94 -11.16
CA GLY A 698 -11.02 -22.14 -11.79
C GLY A 698 -10.55 -20.82 -12.39
N THR A 699 -11.44 -20.18 -13.16
CA THR A 699 -11.17 -18.88 -13.80
C THR A 699 -11.08 -17.76 -12.76
N PRO A 700 -10.09 -16.85 -12.84
CA PRO A 700 -10.02 -15.69 -11.96
C PRO A 700 -11.31 -14.89 -11.91
N VAL A 701 -11.67 -14.44 -10.71
CA VAL A 701 -12.86 -13.61 -10.52
C VAL A 701 -12.60 -12.22 -11.10
N GLU A 702 -13.54 -11.74 -11.91
CA GLU A 702 -13.54 -10.37 -12.40
C GLU A 702 -14.15 -9.44 -11.35
N LEU A 703 -13.48 -8.32 -11.04
CA LEU A 703 -13.96 -7.33 -10.09
C LEU A 703 -14.21 -6.00 -10.81
N ILE A 704 -15.46 -5.54 -10.83
CA ILE A 704 -15.88 -4.30 -11.47
C ILE A 704 -16.40 -3.35 -10.39
N VAL A 705 -15.69 -2.23 -10.20
CA VAL A 705 -16.02 -1.20 -9.20
C VAL A 705 -16.93 -0.11 -9.77
N ASN A 706 -17.46 0.78 -8.92
CA ASN A 706 -18.39 1.85 -9.29
C ASN A 706 -19.72 1.37 -9.92
N HIS A 707 -20.17 0.18 -9.53
CA HIS A 707 -21.39 -0.48 -10.01
C HIS A 707 -22.38 -0.69 -8.85
N GLN A 708 -23.01 0.41 -8.41
CA GLN A 708 -24.09 0.32 -7.41
C GLN A 708 -25.35 -0.29 -8.03
N CYS A 709 -25.77 -1.45 -7.54
CA CYS A 709 -27.03 -2.08 -7.95
C CYS A 709 -28.23 -1.18 -7.63
N GLU A 710 -29.11 -1.03 -8.62
CA GLU A 710 -30.36 -0.28 -8.52
C GLU A 710 -31.57 -1.22 -8.53
N SER A 711 -31.63 -2.14 -9.49
CA SER A 711 -32.70 -3.13 -9.61
C SER A 711 -32.21 -4.46 -10.20
N ILE A 712 -32.98 -5.52 -9.97
CA ILE A 712 -32.71 -6.86 -10.50
C ILE A 712 -34.01 -7.48 -11.00
N ASP A 713 -33.99 -8.00 -12.22
CA ASP A 713 -35.02 -8.91 -12.72
C ASP A 713 -34.70 -10.34 -12.22
N LEU A 714 -35.56 -10.85 -11.34
CA LEU A 714 -35.35 -12.12 -10.64
C LEU A 714 -35.45 -13.35 -11.56
N ASP A 715 -36.15 -13.23 -12.70
CA ASP A 715 -36.39 -14.34 -13.61
C ASP A 715 -35.30 -14.43 -14.68
N SER A 716 -34.86 -13.27 -15.19
CA SER A 716 -33.83 -13.20 -16.24
C SER A 716 -32.39 -13.14 -15.70
N GLY A 717 -32.21 -12.75 -14.42
CA GLY A 717 -30.91 -12.53 -13.80
C GLY A 717 -30.22 -11.24 -14.24
N THR A 718 -30.99 -10.29 -14.78
CA THR A 718 -30.47 -8.99 -15.24
C THR A 718 -30.37 -7.99 -14.08
N ILE A 719 -29.18 -7.47 -13.85
CA ILE A 719 -28.85 -6.43 -12.88
C ILE A 719 -28.78 -5.09 -13.61
N THR A 720 -29.48 -4.08 -13.11
CA THR A 720 -29.35 -2.69 -13.55
C THR A 720 -28.61 -1.88 -12.49
N PHE A 721 -27.60 -1.13 -12.91
CA PHE A 721 -26.75 -0.32 -12.04
C PHE A 721 -27.05 1.17 -12.20
N LYS A 722 -26.81 1.95 -11.14
CA LYS A 722 -27.07 3.40 -11.12
C LYS A 722 -26.27 4.23 -12.13
N ASN A 723 -25.16 3.68 -12.64
CA ASN A 723 -24.36 4.31 -13.69
C ASN A 723 -24.97 4.11 -15.09
N GLY A 724 -26.15 3.47 -15.20
CA GLY A 724 -26.86 3.21 -16.45
C GLY A 724 -26.45 1.91 -17.14
N THR A 725 -25.47 1.16 -16.62
CA THR A 725 -25.08 -0.13 -17.19
C THR A 725 -26.00 -1.26 -16.73
N THR A 726 -26.04 -2.33 -17.52
CA THR A 726 -26.77 -3.56 -17.18
C THR A 726 -25.90 -4.78 -17.44
N ALA A 727 -26.02 -5.80 -16.60
CA ALA A 727 -25.37 -7.09 -16.78
C ALA A 727 -26.38 -8.22 -16.60
N ARG A 728 -26.20 -9.35 -17.28
CA ARG A 728 -27.09 -10.52 -17.18
C ARG A 728 -26.27 -11.75 -16.84
N HIS A 729 -26.71 -12.48 -15.82
CA HIS A 729 -26.05 -13.69 -15.35
C HIS A 729 -27.04 -14.85 -15.20
N ASP A 730 -26.54 -16.08 -15.19
CA ASP A 730 -27.35 -17.28 -14.93
C ASP A 730 -27.87 -17.31 -13.49
N LEU A 731 -27.04 -16.83 -12.55
CA LEU A 731 -27.25 -16.76 -11.11
C LEU A 731 -26.75 -15.39 -10.60
N VAL A 732 -27.50 -14.78 -9.68
CA VAL A 732 -27.08 -13.55 -8.99
C VAL A 732 -27.00 -13.79 -7.48
N VAL A 733 -25.90 -13.34 -6.87
CA VAL A 733 -25.66 -13.45 -5.42
C VAL A 733 -25.59 -12.04 -4.81
N GLY A 734 -26.52 -11.72 -3.94
CA GLY A 734 -26.52 -10.49 -3.14
C GLY A 734 -25.62 -10.63 -1.91
N ALA A 735 -24.47 -9.96 -1.95
CA ALA A 735 -23.49 -9.86 -0.88
C ALA A 735 -23.22 -8.39 -0.48
N ASP A 736 -24.20 -7.50 -0.70
CA ASP A 736 -24.12 -6.05 -0.60
C ASP A 736 -24.42 -5.50 0.82
N GLY A 737 -24.29 -6.38 1.82
CA GLY A 737 -24.25 -6.03 3.24
C GLY A 737 -25.58 -5.61 3.87
N ILE A 738 -25.53 -5.06 5.08
CA ILE A 738 -26.74 -4.73 5.87
C ILE A 738 -27.68 -3.75 5.15
N GLY A 739 -27.13 -2.86 4.31
CA GLY A 739 -27.86 -1.91 3.48
C GLY A 739 -28.35 -2.47 2.14
N SER A 740 -28.41 -3.79 1.99
CA SER A 740 -28.65 -4.50 0.73
C SER A 740 -29.82 -3.95 -0.08
N ALA A 741 -29.53 -3.57 -1.32
CA ALA A 741 -30.51 -3.28 -2.36
C ALA A 741 -31.10 -4.60 -2.90
N VAL A 742 -30.28 -5.64 -3.05
CA VAL A 742 -30.71 -6.95 -3.55
C VAL A 742 -31.80 -7.55 -2.67
N ARG A 743 -31.66 -7.49 -1.34
CA ARG A 743 -32.69 -7.91 -0.38
C ARG A 743 -34.03 -7.22 -0.63
N GLY A 744 -34.00 -5.92 -0.93
CA GLY A 744 -35.20 -5.16 -1.29
C GLY A 744 -35.86 -5.68 -2.57
N GLN A 745 -35.08 -6.05 -3.58
CA GLN A 745 -35.59 -6.64 -4.83
C GLN A 745 -36.25 -8.01 -4.64
N LEU A 746 -35.83 -8.77 -3.62
CA LEU A 746 -36.52 -10.02 -3.23
C LEU A 746 -37.87 -9.78 -2.54
N GLY A 747 -38.19 -8.53 -2.17
CA GLY A 747 -39.38 -8.16 -1.40
C GLY A 747 -39.22 -8.38 0.11
N ILE A 748 -37.96 -8.47 0.59
CA ILE A 748 -37.66 -8.71 2.00
C ILE A 748 -37.44 -7.36 2.70
N HIS A 749 -38.42 -6.95 3.50
CA HIS A 749 -38.39 -5.72 4.29
C HIS A 749 -38.55 -6.03 5.78
N PRO A 750 -37.49 -6.53 6.44
CA PRO A 750 -37.56 -6.96 7.83
C PRO A 750 -37.83 -5.75 8.73
N ALA A 751 -38.62 -5.94 9.79
CA ALA A 751 -38.67 -4.95 10.85
C ALA A 751 -37.26 -4.82 11.45
N LYS A 752 -36.81 -3.58 11.58
CA LYS A 752 -35.54 -3.25 12.22
C LYS A 752 -35.83 -2.35 13.40
N ARG A 753 -35.23 -2.68 14.53
CA ARG A 753 -35.34 -1.90 15.77
C ARG A 753 -33.94 -1.54 16.27
N PRO A 754 -33.72 -0.31 16.75
CA PRO A 754 -32.43 0.04 17.31
C PRO A 754 -32.18 -0.83 18.53
N SER A 755 -30.92 -1.23 18.74
CA SER A 755 -30.53 -1.93 19.97
C SER A 755 -30.81 -1.06 21.20
N GLU A 756 -31.03 -1.69 22.35
CA GLU A 756 -31.07 -1.00 23.65
C GLU A 756 -29.68 -0.55 24.12
N SER A 757 -28.63 -0.98 23.42
CA SER A 757 -27.25 -0.53 23.58
C SER A 757 -26.76 0.32 22.40
N SER A 758 -25.86 1.24 22.71
CA SER A 758 -24.99 1.93 21.77
C SER A 758 -23.57 1.39 21.85
N CYS A 759 -22.77 1.63 20.82
CA CYS A 759 -21.37 1.22 20.78
C CYS A 759 -20.50 2.30 20.13
N LEU A 760 -19.39 2.60 20.76
CA LEU A 760 -18.28 3.33 20.16
C LEU A 760 -17.13 2.34 19.94
N HIS A 761 -16.60 2.32 18.72
CA HIS A 761 -15.39 1.59 18.38
C HIS A 761 -14.18 2.52 18.50
N ALA A 762 -13.05 2.00 18.97
CA ALA A 762 -11.80 2.74 19.08
C ALA A 762 -10.61 1.80 18.86
N ASN A 763 -9.50 2.35 18.38
CA ASN A 763 -8.25 1.61 18.16
C ASN A 763 -7.14 2.17 19.05
N VAL A 764 -6.32 1.29 19.61
CA VAL A 764 -5.09 1.65 20.33
C VAL A 764 -3.93 0.87 19.73
N ARG A 765 -2.82 1.55 19.45
CA ARG A 765 -1.60 0.87 19.02
C ARG A 765 -0.89 0.31 20.24
N THR A 766 -0.49 -0.95 20.16
CA THR A 766 0.24 -1.63 21.25
C THR A 766 1.51 -0.87 21.62
N GLU A 767 2.23 -0.34 20.63
CA GLU A 767 3.45 0.46 20.85
C GLU A 767 3.19 1.71 21.70
N ASP A 768 2.06 2.39 21.47
CA ASP A 768 1.71 3.63 22.19
C ASP A 768 1.32 3.32 23.64
N ALA A 769 0.55 2.24 23.86
CA ALA A 769 0.20 1.77 25.19
C ALA A 769 1.45 1.39 26.00
N VAL A 770 2.35 0.59 25.41
CA VAL A 770 3.60 0.16 26.06
C VAL A 770 4.51 1.35 26.36
N ARG A 771 4.63 2.31 25.42
CA ARG A 771 5.44 3.53 25.62
C ARG A 771 4.95 4.36 26.81
N LEU A 772 3.65 4.35 27.08
CA LEU A 772 3.04 5.05 28.22
C LEU A 772 3.02 4.22 29.52
N GLY A 773 3.63 3.02 29.51
CA GLY A 773 3.67 2.13 30.67
C GLY A 773 2.34 1.44 30.99
N LEU A 774 1.41 1.41 30.03
CA LEU A 774 0.15 0.67 30.15
C LEU A 774 0.36 -0.82 29.88
N VAL A 775 -0.59 -1.65 30.34
CA VAL A 775 -0.58 -3.10 30.13
C VAL A 775 -0.53 -3.45 28.64
N ASP A 776 0.38 -4.33 28.26
CA ASP A 776 0.43 -4.90 26.90
C ASP A 776 -0.57 -6.05 26.76
N TYR A 777 -1.84 -5.72 26.45
CA TYR A 777 -2.88 -6.72 26.23
C TYR A 777 -2.65 -7.60 24.98
N SER A 778 -1.71 -7.23 24.09
CA SER A 778 -1.43 -8.04 22.90
C SER A 778 -0.77 -9.40 23.25
N GLN A 779 0.00 -9.44 24.34
CA GLN A 779 0.70 -10.64 24.82
C GLN A 779 -0.27 -11.73 25.31
N HIS A 780 -1.49 -11.36 25.68
CA HIS A 780 -2.48 -12.33 26.13
C HIS A 780 -2.99 -13.22 25.01
N ALA A 781 -2.87 -12.78 23.75
CA ALA A 781 -3.47 -13.42 22.58
C ALA A 781 -4.94 -13.81 22.85
N ALA A 782 -5.71 -12.90 23.46
CA ALA A 782 -7.03 -13.19 23.97
C ALA A 782 -8.07 -12.20 23.46
N LEU A 783 -9.31 -12.67 23.38
CA LEU A 783 -10.47 -11.80 23.23
C LEU A 783 -11.00 -11.50 24.63
N GLU A 784 -10.94 -10.23 25.04
CA GLU A 784 -11.14 -9.84 26.43
C GLU A 784 -12.40 -8.99 26.60
N TYR A 785 -13.10 -9.20 27.69
CA TYR A 785 -14.38 -8.59 28.00
C TYR A 785 -14.34 -7.97 29.39
N TRP A 786 -14.85 -6.76 29.54
CA TRP A 786 -15.17 -6.18 30.85
C TRP A 786 -16.68 -6.00 30.90
N GLY A 787 -17.32 -6.53 31.93
CA GLY A 787 -18.78 -6.40 32.08
C GLY A 787 -19.59 -7.38 31.22
N GLY A 788 -20.85 -7.02 30.95
CA GLY A 788 -21.82 -7.88 30.25
C GLY A 788 -22.52 -8.95 31.10
N GLN A 789 -22.41 -8.87 32.43
CA GLN A 789 -23.17 -9.69 33.38
C GLN A 789 -24.45 -8.98 33.86
N GLU A 790 -25.31 -9.71 34.56
CA GLU A 790 -26.48 -9.17 35.28
C GLU A 790 -27.52 -8.43 34.41
N GLY A 791 -27.55 -8.69 33.10
CA GLY A 791 -28.47 -8.00 32.18
C GLY A 791 -28.10 -6.53 31.92
N LYS A 792 -26.85 -6.12 32.22
CA LYS A 792 -26.35 -4.78 31.95
C LYS A 792 -25.80 -4.68 30.53
N TRP A 793 -25.93 -3.49 29.94
CA TRP A 793 -25.44 -3.19 28.59
C TRP A 793 -23.97 -2.76 28.55
N ASP A 794 -23.42 -2.31 29.68
CA ASP A 794 -22.03 -1.88 29.80
C ASP A 794 -21.10 -3.07 29.56
N LYS A 795 -20.37 -3.00 28.44
CA LYS A 795 -19.44 -4.05 28.03
C LYS A 795 -18.32 -3.47 27.18
N ILE A 796 -17.08 -3.69 27.57
CA ILE A 796 -15.92 -3.41 26.71
C ILE A 796 -15.44 -4.72 26.12
N VAL A 797 -15.16 -4.74 24.82
CA VAL A 797 -14.56 -5.89 24.13
C VAL A 797 -13.24 -5.45 23.51
N LEU A 798 -12.14 -6.05 23.94
CA LEU A 798 -10.79 -5.83 23.41
C LEU A 798 -10.41 -7.02 22.54
N SER A 799 -9.92 -6.72 21.34
CA SER A 799 -9.45 -7.71 20.37
C SER A 799 -8.10 -7.31 19.76
N PRO A 800 -7.04 -8.12 19.95
CA PRO A 800 -5.75 -7.88 19.31
C PRO A 800 -5.78 -8.33 17.85
N CYS A 801 -5.28 -7.52 16.93
CA CYS A 801 -5.18 -7.85 15.50
C CYS A 801 -3.90 -7.25 14.89
N ASN A 802 -3.65 -7.51 13.60
CA ASN A 802 -2.45 -7.03 12.88
C ASN A 802 -1.15 -7.46 13.57
N GLY A 803 -1.02 -8.76 13.82
CA GLY A 803 0.13 -9.36 14.51
C GLY A 803 0.27 -8.93 15.97
N GLY A 804 -0.82 -8.45 16.58
CA GLY A 804 -0.84 -7.92 17.95
C GLY A 804 -0.42 -6.46 18.05
N ARG A 805 -0.15 -5.76 16.94
CA ARG A 805 0.25 -4.35 16.94
C ARG A 805 -0.91 -3.39 17.16
N LEU A 806 -2.14 -3.84 16.94
CA LEU A 806 -3.35 -3.03 17.08
C LEU A 806 -4.34 -3.71 18.03
N LEU A 807 -4.81 -2.98 19.03
CA LEU A 807 -5.85 -3.37 19.97
C LEU A 807 -7.15 -2.65 19.57
N SER A 808 -8.12 -3.41 19.08
CA SER A 808 -9.43 -2.90 18.65
C SER A 808 -10.44 -3.07 19.78
N TYR A 809 -11.08 -1.98 20.16
CA TYR A 809 -12.04 -1.89 21.25
C TYR A 809 -13.46 -1.64 20.74
N TYR A 810 -14.42 -2.40 21.27
CA TYR A 810 -15.85 -2.12 21.12
C TYR A 810 -16.42 -1.80 22.50
N CYS A 811 -16.87 -0.56 22.67
CA CYS A 811 -17.29 -0.01 23.94
C CYS A 811 -18.81 0.15 23.92
N PHE A 812 -19.51 -0.82 24.49
CA PHE A 812 -20.97 -0.88 24.57
C PHE A 812 -21.48 -0.23 25.86
N PHE A 813 -22.58 0.49 25.74
CA PHE A 813 -23.26 1.17 26.84
C PHE A 813 -24.77 1.32 26.57
N PRO A 814 -25.61 1.62 27.58
CA PRO A 814 -27.05 1.81 27.38
C PRO A 814 -27.35 2.94 26.39
N ARG A 815 -28.26 2.70 25.43
CA ARG A 815 -28.66 3.70 24.43
C ARG A 815 -29.26 4.97 25.04
N ALA A 816 -29.86 4.88 26.23
CA ALA A 816 -30.38 6.02 26.97
C ALA A 816 -29.29 7.04 27.39
N VAL A 817 -28.01 6.62 27.44
CA VAL A 817 -26.87 7.49 27.76
C VAL A 817 -26.37 8.23 26.52
N GLY A 818 -26.50 7.63 25.34
CA GLY A 818 -26.17 8.25 24.06
C GLY A 818 -26.70 7.41 22.90
N ASP A 819 -27.36 8.03 21.92
CA ASP A 819 -28.00 7.36 20.79
C ASP A 819 -27.31 7.72 19.47
N TYR A 820 -26.65 6.74 18.85
CA TYR A 820 -25.97 6.89 17.56
C TYR A 820 -26.65 6.15 16.41
N SER A 821 -27.91 5.75 16.58
CA SER A 821 -28.65 4.98 15.58
C SER A 821 -28.73 5.66 14.20
N THR A 822 -28.62 6.99 14.16
CA THR A 822 -28.69 7.82 12.94
C THR A 822 -27.34 8.19 12.32
N GLN A 823 -26.21 7.96 13.01
CA GLN A 823 -24.89 8.40 12.55
C GLN A 823 -24.26 7.43 11.54
N GLN A 824 -23.45 7.94 10.60
CA GLN A 824 -22.80 7.11 9.58
C GLN A 824 -21.40 6.68 10.03
N TRP A 825 -21.03 5.44 9.68
CA TRP A 825 -19.67 4.92 9.88
C TRP A 825 -18.69 5.61 8.94
N GLY A 826 -17.52 6.03 9.45
CA GLY A 826 -16.52 6.79 8.66
C GLY A 826 -16.74 8.31 8.68
N ALA A 827 -17.50 8.82 9.66
CA ALA A 827 -17.61 10.25 9.95
C ALA A 827 -16.37 10.76 10.69
N GLU A 828 -16.31 12.05 11.03
CA GLU A 828 -15.21 12.59 11.87
C GLU A 828 -15.09 11.82 13.21
N SER A 829 -13.87 11.59 13.66
CA SER A 829 -13.60 10.91 14.93
C SER A 829 -14.29 11.63 16.08
N ARG A 830 -14.95 10.87 16.96
CA ARG A 830 -15.54 11.42 18.18
C ARG A 830 -14.44 11.77 19.20
N PRO A 831 -14.68 12.74 20.10
CA PRO A 831 -13.74 13.04 21.18
C PRO A 831 -13.59 11.88 22.16
N VAL A 832 -12.41 11.74 22.75
CA VAL A 832 -12.12 10.71 23.79
C VAL A 832 -13.03 10.89 25.01
N GLU A 833 -13.38 12.13 25.36
CA GLU A 833 -14.23 12.43 26.51
C GLU A 833 -15.62 11.79 26.36
N GLU A 834 -16.15 11.74 25.14
CA GLU A 834 -17.44 11.10 24.84
C GLU A 834 -17.33 9.56 24.93
N LEU A 835 -16.20 8.99 24.52
CA LEU A 835 -15.91 7.56 24.69
C LEU A 835 -15.86 7.17 26.18
N LEU A 836 -15.27 8.00 27.02
CA LEU A 836 -15.02 7.68 28.44
C LEU A 836 -16.20 8.02 29.36
N ALA A 837 -17.04 9.00 28.99
CA ALA A 837 -18.13 9.50 29.84
C ALA A 837 -19.08 8.41 30.37
N PRO A 838 -19.47 7.37 29.60
CA PRO A 838 -20.33 6.31 30.09
C PRO A 838 -19.69 5.42 31.18
N TYR A 839 -18.36 5.50 31.37
CA TYR A 839 -17.58 4.49 32.11
C TYR A 839 -16.80 5.07 33.31
N PRO A 840 -17.45 5.70 34.30
CA PRO A 840 -16.76 6.33 35.42
C PRO A 840 -16.02 5.32 36.31
N GLN A 841 -16.58 4.12 36.49
CA GLN A 841 -16.07 3.07 37.39
C GLN A 841 -15.32 1.93 36.67
N LEU A 842 -15.05 2.09 35.38
CA LEU A 842 -14.32 1.09 34.60
C LEU A 842 -12.89 0.94 35.13
N ASP A 843 -12.39 -0.29 35.11
CA ASP A 843 -10.99 -0.64 35.39
C ASP A 843 -10.02 0.42 34.86
N ALA A 844 -9.14 0.88 35.75
CA ALA A 844 -8.24 1.99 35.49
C ALA A 844 -7.29 1.69 34.32
N GLN A 845 -6.88 0.43 34.13
CA GLN A 845 -5.95 0.06 33.06
C GLN A 845 -6.61 0.12 31.69
N VAL A 846 -7.76 -0.55 31.50
CA VAL A 846 -8.48 -0.48 30.22
C VAL A 846 -9.02 0.93 29.94
N LYS A 847 -9.42 1.68 30.98
CA LYS A 847 -9.84 3.07 30.83
C LYS A 847 -8.69 3.97 30.35
N ALA A 848 -7.46 3.74 30.83
CA ALA A 848 -6.27 4.45 30.37
C ALA A 848 -5.92 4.11 28.91
N HIS A 849 -6.14 2.86 28.47
CA HIS A 849 -6.06 2.50 27.05
C HIS A 849 -7.07 3.28 26.20
N LEU A 850 -8.33 3.31 26.61
CA LEU A 850 -9.37 4.05 25.87
C LEU A 850 -9.10 5.56 25.81
N ALA A 851 -8.40 6.12 26.81
CA ALA A 851 -8.02 7.54 26.83
C ALA A 851 -7.00 7.94 25.73
N ILE A 852 -6.27 6.98 25.18
CA ILE A 852 -5.35 7.18 24.05
C ILE A 852 -5.91 6.60 22.74
N GLY A 853 -7.18 6.18 22.76
CA GLY A 853 -7.86 5.62 21.61
C GLY A 853 -7.96 6.61 20.45
N THR A 854 -7.70 6.12 19.25
CA THR A 854 -7.88 6.86 18.01
C THR A 854 -9.01 6.24 17.18
N GLU A 855 -9.41 6.91 16.10
CA GLU A 855 -10.45 6.43 15.18
C GLU A 855 -11.76 6.11 15.90
N ILE A 856 -12.17 6.97 16.83
CA ILE A 856 -13.35 6.75 17.67
C ILE A 856 -14.61 6.95 16.81
N GLN A 857 -15.34 5.87 16.56
CA GLN A 857 -16.46 5.86 15.61
C GLN A 857 -17.71 5.19 16.20
N PRO A 858 -18.93 5.71 15.94
CA PRO A 858 -20.15 5.04 16.34
C PRO A 858 -20.41 3.77 15.53
N TRP A 859 -20.52 2.63 16.21
CA TRP A 859 -20.93 1.37 15.61
C TRP A 859 -22.45 1.20 15.71
N ARG A 860 -23.15 1.28 14.56
CA ARG A 860 -24.61 1.18 14.54
C ARG A 860 -25.09 -0.24 14.86
N LEU A 861 -25.95 -0.35 15.87
CA LEU A 861 -26.53 -1.60 16.31
C LEU A 861 -28.02 -1.64 16.02
N TRP A 862 -28.41 -2.54 15.11
CA TRP A 862 -29.79 -2.79 14.74
C TRP A 862 -30.11 -4.26 14.94
N VAL A 863 -31.23 -4.54 15.60
CA VAL A 863 -31.79 -5.88 15.67
C VAL A 863 -32.74 -6.04 14.49
N HIS A 864 -32.49 -7.05 13.68
CA HIS A 864 -33.31 -7.41 12.53
C HIS A 864 -34.12 -8.67 12.86
N ASP A 865 -35.38 -8.70 12.44
CA ASP A 865 -36.15 -9.93 12.47
C ASP A 865 -35.58 -10.95 11.45
N PRO A 866 -35.66 -12.26 11.75
CA PRO A 866 -35.25 -13.31 10.83
C PRO A 866 -36.01 -13.25 9.50
N TYR A 867 -35.35 -13.65 8.41
CA TYR A 867 -35.95 -13.56 7.09
C TYR A 867 -36.78 -14.79 6.77
N PRO A 868 -37.91 -14.64 6.08
CA PRO A 868 -38.75 -15.78 5.69
C PRO A 868 -38.14 -16.64 4.58
N HIS A 869 -37.25 -16.06 3.77
CA HIS A 869 -36.51 -16.72 2.70
C HIS A 869 -35.23 -15.92 2.40
N ILE A 870 -34.26 -16.56 1.74
CA ILE A 870 -32.98 -15.93 1.33
C ILE A 870 -32.69 -16.12 -0.16
N GLN A 871 -33.66 -16.63 -0.92
CA GLN A 871 -33.59 -16.79 -2.37
C GLN A 871 -34.96 -16.56 -3.01
N LYS A 872 -34.95 -16.10 -4.25
CA LYS A 872 -36.13 -16.01 -5.12
C LYS A 872 -35.69 -15.97 -6.58
N GLY A 873 -36.30 -16.79 -7.43
CA GLY A 873 -35.94 -16.87 -8.85
C GLY A 873 -34.49 -17.32 -9.01
N ARG A 874 -33.68 -16.53 -9.72
CA ARG A 874 -32.24 -16.76 -9.94
C ARG A 874 -31.34 -16.02 -8.95
N VAL A 875 -31.90 -15.50 -7.85
CA VAL A 875 -31.18 -14.60 -6.95
C VAL A 875 -31.19 -15.17 -5.53
N CYS A 876 -30.05 -15.11 -4.85
CA CYS A 876 -29.93 -15.43 -3.43
C CYS A 876 -29.15 -14.39 -2.64
N LEU A 877 -29.25 -14.41 -1.32
CA LEU A 877 -28.56 -13.53 -0.39
C LEU A 877 -27.54 -14.32 0.45
N LEU A 878 -26.42 -13.68 0.79
CA LEU A 878 -25.46 -14.19 1.76
C LEU A 878 -24.91 -13.10 2.67
N GLY A 879 -24.33 -13.51 3.81
CA GLY A 879 -23.79 -12.58 4.82
C GLY A 879 -24.83 -11.58 5.34
N ASP A 880 -24.38 -10.38 5.68
CA ASP A 880 -25.26 -9.32 6.23
C ASP A 880 -26.42 -8.89 5.29
N ALA A 881 -26.35 -9.21 4.00
CA ALA A 881 -27.48 -9.01 3.10
C ALA A 881 -28.63 -9.95 3.45
N GLY A 882 -28.33 -11.20 3.83
CA GLY A 882 -29.28 -12.28 4.13
C GLY A 882 -29.54 -12.56 5.62
N HIS A 883 -28.63 -12.23 6.52
CA HIS A 883 -28.77 -12.49 7.97
C HIS A 883 -27.97 -11.52 8.84
N PRO A 884 -28.24 -10.20 8.77
CA PRO A 884 -27.53 -9.23 9.59
C PRO A 884 -27.75 -9.53 11.08
N MET A 885 -26.66 -9.59 11.84
CA MET A 885 -26.71 -10.01 13.25
C MET A 885 -25.95 -9.07 14.18
N MET A 886 -26.30 -9.11 15.45
CA MET A 886 -25.57 -8.38 16.49
C MET A 886 -24.13 -8.92 16.61
N PRO A 887 -23.14 -8.07 16.91
CA PRO A 887 -21.72 -8.47 16.86
C PRO A 887 -21.28 -9.36 18.04
N HIS A 888 -22.15 -9.63 19.02
CA HIS A 888 -21.77 -10.21 20.32
C HIS A 888 -21.35 -11.69 20.30
N GLN A 889 -21.60 -12.41 19.20
CA GLN A 889 -21.06 -13.76 18.98
C GLN A 889 -19.79 -13.77 18.12
N SER A 890 -19.44 -12.64 17.50
CA SER A 890 -18.33 -12.53 16.54
C SER A 890 -18.42 -13.52 15.37
N GLN A 891 -19.64 -13.92 14.97
CA GLN A 891 -19.89 -14.95 13.95
C GLN A 891 -20.36 -14.42 12.59
N GLY A 892 -20.61 -13.11 12.42
CA GLY A 892 -21.14 -12.57 11.16
C GLY A 892 -20.26 -12.90 9.94
N ALA A 893 -18.95 -12.68 10.04
CA ALA A 893 -18.01 -13.01 8.98
C ALA A 893 -17.91 -14.53 8.72
N CYS A 894 -17.87 -15.35 9.78
CA CYS A 894 -17.85 -16.80 9.65
C CYS A 894 -19.12 -17.33 8.95
N MET A 895 -20.30 -16.78 9.26
CA MET A 895 -21.54 -17.17 8.59
C MET A 895 -21.55 -16.80 7.12
N ALA A 896 -21.01 -15.62 6.75
CA ALA A 896 -20.85 -15.25 5.34
C ALA A 896 -19.87 -16.18 4.59
N ILE A 897 -18.80 -16.62 5.24
CA ILE A 897 -17.85 -17.61 4.68
C ILE A 897 -18.53 -18.97 4.53
N GLU A 898 -19.30 -19.41 5.52
CA GLU A 898 -20.05 -20.66 5.43
C GLU A 898 -21.12 -20.61 4.32
N ASP A 899 -21.78 -19.47 4.09
CA ASP A 899 -22.71 -19.33 2.97
C ASP A 899 -22.00 -19.48 1.63
N ALA A 900 -20.84 -18.83 1.48
CA ALA A 900 -20.00 -18.95 0.30
C ALA A 900 -19.57 -20.40 0.05
N ALA A 901 -19.17 -21.11 1.12
CA ALA A 901 -18.83 -22.53 1.04
C ALA A 901 -20.02 -23.39 0.61
N ALA A 902 -21.21 -23.15 1.19
CA ALA A 902 -22.40 -23.90 0.83
C ALA A 902 -22.76 -23.69 -0.65
N LEU A 903 -22.71 -22.46 -1.14
CA LEU A 903 -22.90 -22.17 -2.57
C LEU A 903 -21.85 -22.87 -3.43
N GLY A 904 -20.58 -22.84 -3.04
CA GLY A 904 -19.51 -23.55 -3.75
C GLY A 904 -19.76 -25.05 -3.87
N ILE A 905 -20.19 -25.71 -2.78
CA ILE A 905 -20.48 -27.15 -2.76
C ILE A 905 -21.73 -27.46 -3.58
N ILE A 906 -22.82 -26.73 -3.34
CA ILE A 906 -24.11 -26.98 -4.01
C ILE A 906 -24.01 -26.82 -5.52
N PHE A 907 -23.19 -25.87 -6.00
CA PHE A 907 -23.01 -25.60 -7.42
C PHE A 907 -21.85 -26.39 -8.06
N ASP A 908 -21.14 -27.24 -7.31
CA ASP A 908 -20.04 -28.04 -7.86
C ASP A 908 -20.50 -29.13 -8.84
N LYS A 909 -19.53 -29.81 -9.45
CA LYS A 909 -19.76 -30.88 -10.44
C LYS A 909 -20.49 -32.10 -9.88
N GLN A 910 -20.45 -32.32 -8.56
CA GLN A 910 -21.01 -33.50 -7.92
C GLN A 910 -22.48 -33.27 -7.53
N HIS A 911 -22.82 -32.08 -7.04
CA HIS A 911 -24.15 -31.79 -6.49
C HIS A 911 -25.06 -31.11 -7.54
N PHE A 912 -24.50 -30.28 -8.42
CA PHE A 912 -25.27 -29.48 -9.38
C PHE A 912 -25.64 -30.25 -10.65
N ALA A 913 -26.93 -30.57 -10.78
CA ALA A 913 -27.49 -31.26 -11.94
C ALA A 913 -27.98 -30.30 -13.05
N GLY A 914 -27.67 -29.00 -12.97
CA GLY A 914 -28.08 -28.00 -13.96
C GLY A 914 -29.34 -27.20 -13.61
N ASP A 915 -30.06 -27.56 -12.55
CA ASP A 915 -31.25 -26.85 -12.07
C ASP A 915 -30.88 -25.83 -10.98
N ILE A 916 -30.86 -24.55 -11.36
CA ILE A 916 -30.51 -23.43 -10.46
C ILE A 916 -31.59 -23.25 -9.38
N ALA A 917 -32.86 -23.51 -9.68
CA ALA A 917 -33.94 -23.35 -8.71
C ALA A 917 -33.88 -24.43 -7.63
N GLU A 918 -33.62 -25.69 -8.00
CA GLU A 918 -33.37 -26.77 -7.03
C GLU A 918 -32.17 -26.42 -6.13
N ALA A 919 -31.06 -25.98 -6.74
CA ALA A 919 -29.83 -25.62 -6.03
C ALA A 919 -30.02 -24.46 -5.03
N LEU A 920 -30.72 -23.39 -5.43
CA LEU A 920 -30.99 -22.27 -4.52
C LEU A 920 -31.96 -22.65 -3.40
N ALA A 921 -32.96 -23.49 -3.70
CA ALA A 921 -33.86 -23.99 -2.67
C ALA A 921 -33.12 -24.88 -1.66
N LEU A 922 -32.17 -25.70 -2.11
CA LEU A 922 -31.27 -26.47 -1.25
C LEU A 922 -30.40 -25.55 -0.38
N TYR A 923 -29.81 -24.50 -0.96
CA TYR A 923 -29.03 -23.51 -0.23
C TYR A 923 -29.84 -22.88 0.91
N GLN A 924 -31.10 -22.52 0.64
CA GLN A 924 -32.00 -22.00 1.67
C GLN A 924 -32.25 -23.01 2.80
N ASP A 925 -32.56 -24.27 2.46
CA ASP A 925 -32.88 -25.29 3.47
C ASP A 925 -31.72 -25.55 4.44
N VAL A 926 -30.49 -25.51 3.92
CA VAL A 926 -29.27 -25.72 4.70
C VAL A 926 -28.93 -24.46 5.51
N ARG A 927 -28.92 -23.29 4.87
CA ARG A 927 -28.34 -22.09 5.48
C ARG A 927 -29.31 -21.31 6.35
N LEU A 928 -30.56 -21.12 5.92
CA LEU A 928 -31.50 -20.25 6.63
C LEU A 928 -31.75 -20.68 8.09
N PRO A 929 -31.98 -21.97 8.42
CA PRO A 929 -32.16 -22.39 9.81
C PRO A 929 -30.92 -22.14 10.68
N ARG A 930 -29.72 -22.41 10.13
CA ARG A 930 -28.45 -22.25 10.84
C ARG A 930 -28.14 -20.79 11.13
N VAL A 931 -28.21 -19.92 10.12
CA VAL A 931 -27.91 -18.49 10.30
C VAL A 931 -28.95 -17.80 11.19
N THR A 932 -30.22 -18.21 11.13
CA THR A 932 -31.28 -17.71 12.02
C THR A 932 -31.00 -18.08 13.48
N ARG A 933 -30.53 -19.31 13.74
CA ARG A 933 -30.15 -19.75 15.08
C ARG A 933 -28.97 -18.95 15.62
N VAL A 934 -27.95 -18.69 14.81
CA VAL A 934 -26.79 -17.87 15.20
C VAL A 934 -27.18 -16.41 15.42
N GLN A 935 -28.04 -15.84 14.58
CA GLN A 935 -28.57 -14.48 14.72
C GLN A 935 -29.33 -14.32 16.05
N ALA A 936 -30.19 -15.28 16.41
CA ALA A 936 -30.91 -15.28 17.67
C ALA A 936 -29.97 -15.39 18.88
N ALA A 937 -28.97 -16.28 18.83
CA ALA A 937 -27.96 -16.41 19.87
C ALA A 937 -27.10 -15.13 20.02
N ALA A 938 -26.87 -14.41 18.93
CA ALA A 938 -26.14 -13.14 18.93
C ALA A 938 -26.91 -12.01 19.61
N ALA A 939 -28.23 -11.96 19.46
CA ALA A 939 -29.08 -11.03 20.19
C ALA A 939 -29.06 -11.31 21.70
N LYS A 940 -29.05 -12.58 22.13
CA LYS A 940 -28.97 -12.95 23.56
C LYS A 940 -27.62 -12.60 24.20
N ALA A 941 -26.53 -12.85 23.47
CA ALA A 941 -25.17 -12.49 23.90
C ALA A 941 -24.95 -10.98 24.07
N ALA A 942 -25.89 -10.15 23.59
CA ALA A 942 -25.85 -8.71 23.78
C ALA A 942 -25.93 -8.32 25.26
N TYR A 943 -26.94 -8.84 25.97
CA TYR A 943 -27.22 -8.50 27.36
C TYR A 943 -26.74 -9.56 28.37
N ASN A 944 -26.32 -10.74 27.89
CA ASN A 944 -25.77 -11.78 28.74
C ASN A 944 -24.53 -12.42 28.12
N ILE A 945 -23.35 -12.09 28.65
CA ILE A 945 -22.08 -12.62 28.15
C ILE A 945 -21.97 -14.16 28.25
N ASN A 946 -22.70 -14.80 29.17
CA ASN A 946 -22.73 -16.26 29.28
C ASN A 946 -23.51 -16.92 28.13
N GLU A 947 -24.25 -16.19 27.31
CA GLU A 947 -24.88 -16.74 26.09
C GLU A 947 -23.89 -16.81 24.93
N ARG A 948 -22.70 -16.22 25.09
CA ARG A 948 -21.65 -16.21 24.08
C ARG A 948 -20.96 -17.58 23.98
N ILE A 949 -20.71 -18.05 22.77
CA ILE A 949 -19.88 -19.26 22.55
C ILE A 949 -18.54 -19.13 23.27
N GLY A 950 -18.15 -20.19 23.99
CA GLY A 950 -17.01 -20.24 24.89
C GLY A 950 -17.48 -20.08 26.34
N PHE A 951 -18.00 -18.91 26.70
CA PHE A 951 -18.56 -18.71 28.05
C PHE A 951 -19.86 -19.49 28.30
N SER A 952 -20.61 -19.81 27.25
CA SER A 952 -21.84 -20.61 27.33
C SER A 952 -21.62 -22.04 27.81
N THR A 953 -20.39 -22.52 27.85
CA THR A 953 -20.03 -23.84 28.37
C THR A 953 -19.21 -23.79 29.66
N ASN A 954 -18.88 -22.59 30.16
CA ASN A 954 -18.05 -22.41 31.35
C ASN A 954 -18.85 -22.46 32.66
N LYS A 955 -19.43 -23.64 32.94
CA LYS A 955 -20.40 -23.86 34.04
C LYS A 955 -19.82 -23.74 35.45
N ASP A 956 -18.49 -23.88 35.59
CA ASP A 956 -17.82 -23.88 36.89
C ASP A 956 -17.54 -22.47 37.43
N CYS A 957 -17.87 -21.42 36.65
CA CYS A 957 -17.74 -20.03 37.08
C CYS A 957 -18.94 -19.60 37.94
N GLY A 958 -18.69 -18.95 39.08
CA GLY A 958 -19.75 -18.45 39.97
C GLY A 958 -20.68 -17.38 39.37
N THR A 959 -20.31 -16.79 38.23
CA THR A 959 -21.16 -15.83 37.48
C THR A 959 -21.91 -16.46 36.31
N TYR A 960 -21.74 -17.77 36.10
CA TYR A 960 -22.39 -18.49 35.02
C TYR A 960 -23.91 -18.53 35.22
N LYS A 961 -24.64 -17.97 34.25
CA LYS A 961 -26.09 -18.01 34.18
C LYS A 961 -26.55 -17.77 32.75
N VAL A 962 -27.31 -18.70 32.20
CA VAL A 962 -27.97 -18.60 30.89
C VAL A 962 -29.49 -18.63 31.06
N GLU A 963 -30.22 -18.15 30.06
CA GLU A 963 -31.69 -18.09 30.08
C GLU A 963 -32.30 -19.50 30.02
N ASP A 964 -31.76 -20.35 29.15
CA ASP A 964 -32.22 -21.73 28.95
C ASP A 964 -31.01 -22.59 28.56
N GLU A 965 -30.64 -23.50 29.45
CA GLU A 965 -29.49 -24.39 29.27
C GLU A 965 -29.53 -25.13 27.94
N LYS A 966 -30.69 -25.68 27.54
CA LYS A 966 -30.80 -26.53 26.36
C LYS A 966 -30.80 -25.72 25.05
N LYS A 967 -31.14 -24.43 25.10
CA LYS A 967 -31.28 -23.59 23.90
C LYS A 967 -30.06 -22.75 23.55
N LYS A 968 -29.10 -22.58 24.47
CA LYS A 968 -27.87 -21.82 24.22
C LYS A 968 -27.05 -22.43 23.08
N LEU A 969 -26.32 -21.57 22.37
CA LEU A 969 -25.38 -21.96 21.33
C LEU A 969 -24.02 -22.29 21.95
N THR A 970 -23.39 -23.39 21.55
CA THR A 970 -22.07 -23.80 22.06
C THR A 970 -21.00 -23.79 20.97
N VAL A 971 -19.72 -23.76 21.37
CA VAL A 971 -18.59 -23.87 20.43
C VAL A 971 -18.61 -25.21 19.73
N GLU A 972 -18.98 -26.28 20.44
CA GLU A 972 -19.09 -27.64 19.91
C GLU A 972 -20.13 -27.74 18.81
N GLU A 973 -21.30 -27.12 19.00
CA GLU A 973 -22.34 -27.09 17.97
C GLU A 973 -21.88 -26.32 16.72
N MET A 974 -21.14 -25.23 16.91
CA MET A 974 -20.61 -24.42 15.81
C MET A 974 -19.54 -25.16 15.01
N ASN A 975 -18.56 -25.75 15.70
CA ASN A 975 -17.35 -26.30 15.09
C ASN A 975 -17.46 -27.77 14.68
N SER A 976 -18.39 -28.54 15.25
CA SER A 976 -18.64 -29.95 14.84
C SER A 976 -19.52 -30.05 13.59
N TYR A 977 -20.01 -28.92 13.08
CA TYR A 977 -20.88 -28.88 11.92
C TYR A 977 -20.15 -29.30 10.64
N ASP A 978 -20.69 -30.33 9.98
CA ASP A 978 -20.26 -30.81 8.66
C ASP A 978 -21.28 -30.37 7.60
N MET A 979 -20.86 -29.39 6.80
CA MET A 979 -21.69 -28.81 5.76
C MET A 979 -21.95 -29.77 4.59
N TYR A 980 -21.01 -30.66 4.26
CA TYR A 980 -21.22 -31.64 3.20
C TYR A 980 -22.35 -32.59 3.60
N LYS A 981 -22.34 -33.06 4.85
CA LYS A 981 -23.38 -33.95 5.36
C LYS A 981 -24.75 -33.29 5.45
N ASP A 982 -24.82 -32.00 5.80
CA ASP A 982 -26.09 -31.27 5.77
C ASP A 982 -26.65 -31.13 4.34
N ILE A 983 -25.78 -30.76 3.39
CA ILE A 983 -26.14 -30.64 1.98
C ILE A 983 -26.60 -32.00 1.42
N ASP A 984 -25.86 -33.07 1.67
CA ASP A 984 -26.21 -34.43 1.22
C ASP A 984 -27.54 -34.90 1.81
N GLU A 985 -27.78 -34.65 3.10
CA GLU A 985 -29.03 -35.00 3.78
C GLU A 985 -30.22 -34.23 3.18
N MET A 986 -30.09 -32.91 3.01
CA MET A 986 -31.17 -32.09 2.44
C MET A 986 -31.41 -32.40 0.96
N LEU A 987 -30.35 -32.68 0.19
CA LEU A 987 -30.45 -33.06 -1.21
C LEU A 987 -31.14 -34.42 -1.37
N ALA A 988 -30.78 -35.40 -0.52
CA ALA A 988 -31.44 -36.70 -0.51
C ALA A 988 -32.93 -36.58 -0.19
N ARG A 989 -33.29 -35.75 0.81
CA ARG A 989 -34.70 -35.44 1.13
C ARG A 989 -35.44 -34.83 -0.05
N ARG A 990 -34.84 -33.86 -0.75
CA ARG A 990 -35.45 -33.22 -1.93
C ARG A 990 -35.65 -34.18 -3.10
N ARG A 991 -34.70 -35.09 -3.30
CA ARG A 991 -34.74 -36.09 -4.38
C ARG A 991 -35.50 -37.37 -4.01
N GLY A 992 -36.02 -37.46 -2.79
CA GLY A 992 -36.71 -38.65 -2.29
C GLY A 992 -35.82 -39.88 -2.15
N THR A 993 -34.51 -39.69 -1.98
CA THR A 993 -33.54 -40.77 -1.76
C THR A 993 -33.18 -40.92 -0.28
N VAL A 994 -32.66 -42.09 0.10
CA VAL A 994 -32.30 -42.39 1.49
C VAL A 994 -30.92 -41.80 1.81
N PHE A 995 -30.86 -40.96 2.84
CA PHE A 995 -29.60 -40.54 3.45
C PHE A 995 -29.16 -41.58 4.49
N GLY A 996 -28.09 -42.33 4.19
CA GLY A 996 -27.66 -43.50 4.98
C GLY A 996 -26.63 -43.19 6.07
N GLU A 997 -26.14 -41.96 6.17
CA GLU A 997 -25.11 -41.58 7.12
C GLU A 997 -25.69 -41.13 8.46
N LYS A 998 -24.93 -41.31 9.55
CA LYS A 998 -25.37 -41.01 10.91
C LYS A 998 -25.20 -39.53 11.26
N PHE A 999 -25.85 -38.66 10.50
CA PHE A 999 -25.86 -37.21 10.70
C PHE A 999 -27.29 -36.67 10.71
N SER A 1000 -27.48 -35.52 11.36
CA SER A 1000 -28.70 -34.72 11.25
C SER A 1000 -28.34 -33.24 11.27
N ARG A 1001 -28.74 -32.53 10.21
CA ARG A 1001 -28.44 -31.10 9.96
C ARG A 1001 -26.95 -30.79 10.14
N GLY A 1002 -26.12 -31.64 9.53
CA GLY A 1002 -24.66 -31.54 9.58
C GLY A 1002 -24.00 -31.92 10.92
N LEU A 1003 -24.75 -32.32 11.94
CA LEU A 1003 -24.18 -32.77 13.22
C LEU A 1003 -24.23 -34.31 13.34
N PRO A 1004 -23.19 -34.96 13.89
CA PRO A 1004 -23.20 -36.41 14.10
C PRO A 1004 -24.31 -36.85 15.06
N LEU A 1005 -25.07 -37.88 14.69
CA LEU A 1005 -26.08 -38.48 15.57
C LEU A 1005 -25.42 -39.08 16.83
N GLY A 1006 -26.01 -38.82 17.99
CA GLY A 1006 -25.49 -39.24 19.29
C GLY A 1006 -24.40 -38.32 19.86
N LEU A 1007 -24.01 -37.25 19.16
CA LEU A 1007 -23.12 -36.22 19.72
C LEU A 1007 -23.78 -35.58 20.94
N LYS A 1008 -23.12 -35.68 22.10
CA LYS A 1008 -23.54 -35.04 23.34
C LYS A 1008 -22.95 -33.64 23.43
N LEU A 1009 -23.80 -32.63 23.33
CA LEU A 1009 -23.39 -31.23 23.45
C LEU A 1009 -23.28 -30.83 24.93
N PRO A 1010 -22.42 -29.86 25.30
CA PRO A 1010 -22.27 -29.43 26.70
C PRO A 1010 -23.52 -28.79 27.32
N ASN A 1011 -24.51 -28.43 26.49
CA ASN A 1011 -25.84 -27.98 26.93
C ASN A 1011 -26.76 -29.14 27.36
N GLY A 1012 -26.30 -30.40 27.29
CA GLY A 1012 -27.07 -31.59 27.65
C GLY A 1012 -27.99 -32.10 26.55
N VAL A 1013 -27.99 -31.49 25.36
CA VAL A 1013 -28.71 -31.98 24.18
C VAL A 1013 -27.89 -33.07 23.51
N VAL A 1014 -28.55 -34.15 23.10
CA VAL A 1014 -27.96 -35.22 22.29
C VAL A 1014 -28.55 -35.13 20.89
N VAL A 1015 -27.69 -34.97 19.89
CA VAL A 1015 -28.11 -34.82 18.49
C VAL A 1015 -28.88 -36.06 18.05
N GLY A 1016 -30.15 -35.86 17.67
CA GLY A 1016 -31.05 -36.92 17.21
C GLY A 1016 -31.97 -37.54 18.27
N GLU A 1017 -31.80 -37.25 19.57
CA GLU A 1017 -32.69 -37.78 20.62
C GLU A 1017 -33.98 -36.97 20.80
N ASP A 1018 -33.99 -35.69 20.39
CA ASP A 1018 -35.19 -34.83 20.43
C ASP A 1018 -36.18 -35.11 19.26
N VAL A 1019 -35.86 -36.08 18.39
CA VAL A 1019 -36.77 -36.54 17.32
C VAL A 1019 -37.55 -37.76 17.85
N GLN A 1020 -38.57 -37.51 18.67
CA GLN A 1020 -39.65 -38.49 18.79
C GLN A 1020 -40.38 -38.57 17.44
N ILE A 1021 -40.53 -39.81 16.97
CA ILE A 1021 -41.13 -40.30 15.72
C ILE A 1021 -42.41 -39.56 15.34
#